data_AF-A0A7S1CCM2-F1
#
_entry.id   AF-A0A7S1CCM2-F1
#
_cell.length_a   1.000
_cell.length_b   1.000
_cell.length_c   1.000
_cell.angle_alpha   90.00
_cell.angle_beta   90.00
_cell.angle_gamma   90.00
#
_symmetry.space_group_name_H-M   'P 1'
#
loop_
_entity.id
_entity.type
_entity.pdbx_description
1 polymer ?
#
loop_
_entity_poly.entity_id
_entity_poly.type
_entity_poly.pdbx_seq_one_letter_code
_entity_poly.pdbx_strand_id
1 'polypeptide(L)'
;GGGGGVSRGAASAADPSDPRVFFDISVAGRPLGRVVFALYKRVVPKTAENFRQLCTGEAARGRFGKLHYKGSSFHRVIPGFMCQGGDFTAGDGTGGESIYGRTFRDENFKLRHTKPGLLSMANAGRNTNGSQFFITTATTPHLDGKHVVFGEVEEGMNVIRSVEKLGTPSGKPRKDIRIANCGEVRRVDEAGEAKAAAALEAARKEEEERVAARKAAKEEAKAKKAKKEEERKARDAKLKADAAEAKAKAKADAAAAAAAAAASAGSGSGSSDEDDEGSDIGEEEKAGVESGSESESGSEEDEDEEDSDDGTAAGDKRKRGDANGSAKRARVEKDESDEDDDGDEEEEDEEAGAGAANGGAGGGDEAGAGAGGGSGTDGDGREVANAHFYSTNTFDSLPLTEATQRALREAGFKKMSKIQDKAIPHLLQGRDVLGSAKSGSGKTLAYVVPIIELLHKVEFKPRNGTGAIIIVPTRELGIQVYGVVRDVCAYHSQTHGLVMGGANRGREAEKLAKGVNIVVATPGRLLDHLQNTSGFVVQNLQCLVVDETDRVLELGFEEEMKQIVKLLPTKRQTMMFSATQTSNVQDLARLSIKNKPIAVSVDTDAEQATVSTLEQGYVVCPAEKRFLLLFTFLRRNLKKKVMVFFSSCNSVKYHAELLNYIDIPCWDIHGKQKQARRTSTFFEFSKAKEGILLCTDVAARGLDIPYVDWIIQYDPPDDPKEYIQRVGRTARGDKGAGKALLFLIPEELGFLKYLRAAKVTMNEFVFPEKKVANVQSQLEKLVSKNYFLNKSAKEGYRAYLMAYASHGLKHIFDVHNLDLLATSKAFGFTVPPRVNLNLKARGEPVRRRGGGGGGDESGDGG
;
A
#
# COMPACT_ATOMS: atom_id res chain seq x y z
N GLY A 1 54.87 34.94 -7.75
CA GLY A 1 54.16 34.90 -9.06
C GLY A 1 54.37 33.52 -9.64
N GLY A 2 53.41 32.83 -10.22
CA GLY A 2 52.20 33.26 -10.91
C GLY A 2 52.21 32.54 -12.26
N GLY A 3 51.22 31.68 -12.52
CA GLY A 3 51.15 30.90 -13.76
C GLY A 3 50.08 29.82 -13.68
N GLY A 4 48.86 30.17 -14.07
CA GLY A 4 47.63 29.46 -13.73
C GLY A 4 47.37 28.16 -14.49
N GLY A 5 46.92 27.15 -13.76
CA GLY A 5 46.22 26.00 -14.34
C GLY A 5 44.79 26.40 -14.67
N VAL A 6 44.48 26.51 -15.96
CA VAL A 6 43.13 26.74 -16.46
C VAL A 6 42.25 25.55 -16.07
N SER A 7 41.18 25.84 -15.33
CA SER A 7 40.09 24.92 -15.06
C SER A 7 39.42 24.51 -16.38
N ARG A 8 39.50 23.22 -16.73
CA ARG A 8 38.63 22.67 -17.78
C ARG A 8 37.21 22.61 -17.22
N GLY A 9 36.40 23.60 -17.58
CA GLY A 9 34.94 23.53 -17.41
C GLY A 9 34.38 22.29 -18.10
N ALA A 10 33.37 21.67 -17.49
CA ALA A 10 32.68 20.52 -18.07
C ALA A 10 32.13 20.88 -19.46
N ALA A 11 32.61 20.18 -20.50
CA ALA A 11 32.10 20.34 -21.86
C ALA A 11 30.60 20.00 -21.90
N SER A 12 29.80 20.84 -22.56
CA SER A 12 28.41 20.52 -22.90
C SER A 12 28.35 19.21 -23.68
N ALA A 13 27.40 18.33 -23.35
CA ALA A 13 27.17 17.10 -24.09
C ALA A 13 26.44 17.33 -25.44
N ALA A 14 25.88 18.54 -25.65
CA ALA A 14 25.26 18.96 -26.91
C ALA A 14 26.31 19.47 -27.89
N ASP A 15 26.33 18.92 -29.09
CA ASP A 15 27.12 19.45 -30.20
C ASP A 15 26.35 20.58 -30.92
N PRO A 16 27.00 21.63 -31.43
CA PRO A 16 26.33 22.70 -32.19
C PRO A 16 25.53 22.23 -33.42
N SER A 17 25.83 21.04 -33.96
CA SER A 17 25.12 20.39 -35.07
C SER A 17 23.94 19.50 -34.64
N ASP A 18 23.75 19.28 -33.34
CA ASP A 18 22.62 18.53 -32.82
C ASP A 18 21.29 19.30 -33.00
N PRO A 19 20.17 18.60 -33.27
CA PRO A 19 18.89 19.24 -33.50
C PRO A 19 18.34 19.89 -32.23
N ARG A 20 17.69 21.06 -32.42
CA ARG A 20 16.97 21.78 -31.37
C ARG A 20 15.48 21.68 -31.63
N VAL A 21 14.72 21.29 -30.62
CA VAL A 21 13.26 21.18 -30.72
C VAL A 21 12.60 22.00 -29.62
N PHE A 22 11.36 22.42 -29.82
CA PHE A 22 10.65 23.24 -28.84
C PHE A 22 9.29 22.68 -28.47
N PHE A 23 8.85 22.99 -27.26
CA PHE A 23 7.47 22.84 -26.78
C PHE A 23 6.92 24.20 -26.35
N ASP A 24 5.75 24.57 -26.88
CA ASP A 24 4.91 25.62 -26.33
C ASP A 24 3.95 24.98 -25.33
N ILE A 25 4.13 25.27 -24.04
CA ILE A 25 3.36 24.66 -22.95
C ILE A 25 2.16 25.55 -22.61
N SER A 26 1.01 24.94 -22.34
CA SER A 26 -0.19 25.60 -21.84
C SER A 26 -0.70 24.93 -20.56
N VAL A 27 -1.36 25.70 -19.70
CA VAL A 27 -2.00 25.23 -18.47
C VAL A 27 -3.47 25.64 -18.48
N ALA A 28 -4.38 24.68 -18.41
CA ALA A 28 -5.83 24.89 -18.50
C ALA A 28 -6.23 25.77 -19.70
N GLY A 29 -5.61 25.51 -20.86
CA GLY A 29 -5.84 26.24 -22.12
C GLY A 29 -5.11 27.58 -22.25
N ARG A 30 -4.41 28.07 -21.22
CA ARG A 30 -3.65 29.34 -21.27
C ARG A 30 -2.18 29.11 -21.59
N PRO A 31 -1.56 29.87 -22.50
CA PRO A 31 -0.12 29.77 -22.78
C PRO A 31 0.72 30.03 -21.51
N LEU A 32 1.65 29.13 -21.21
CA LEU A 32 2.60 29.25 -20.09
C LEU A 32 3.97 29.72 -20.57
N GLY A 33 4.44 29.23 -21.73
CA GLY A 33 5.71 29.65 -22.32
C GLY A 33 6.36 28.55 -23.18
N ARG A 34 7.43 28.92 -23.87
CA ARG A 34 8.23 28.02 -24.72
C ARG A 34 9.39 27.40 -23.95
N VAL A 35 9.66 26.12 -24.24
CA VAL A 35 10.84 25.38 -23.78
C VAL A 35 11.59 24.86 -25.00
N VAL A 36 12.89 25.12 -25.07
CA VAL A 36 13.76 24.64 -26.15
C VAL A 36 14.68 23.56 -25.60
N PHE A 37 14.78 22.46 -26.32
CA PHE A 37 15.61 21.31 -25.98
C PHE A 37 16.72 21.13 -27.02
N ALA A 38 17.94 20.90 -26.55
CA ALA A 38 19.03 20.36 -27.37
C ALA A 38 19.05 18.84 -27.24
N LEU A 39 19.03 18.11 -28.37
CA LEU A 39 18.99 16.65 -28.39
C LEU A 39 20.36 16.03 -28.68
N TYR A 40 20.78 15.02 -27.94
CA TYR A 40 22.11 14.40 -28.08
C TYR A 40 22.14 13.35 -29.20
N LYS A 41 21.93 13.76 -30.46
CA LYS A 41 21.84 12.85 -31.62
C LYS A 41 23.10 12.01 -31.82
N ARG A 42 24.28 12.54 -31.51
CA ARG A 42 25.54 11.76 -31.59
C ARG A 42 25.68 10.69 -30.51
N VAL A 43 24.99 10.85 -29.38
CA VAL A 43 25.03 9.91 -28.27
C VAL A 43 23.99 8.82 -28.47
N VAL A 44 22.75 9.18 -28.76
CA VAL A 44 21.61 8.24 -28.91
C VAL A 44 20.79 8.61 -30.15
N PRO A 45 21.26 8.22 -31.35
CA PRO A 45 20.76 8.74 -32.61
C PRO A 45 19.30 8.38 -32.88
N LYS A 46 18.87 7.16 -32.57
CA LYS A 46 17.48 6.73 -32.81
C LYS A 46 16.54 7.38 -31.80
N THR A 47 16.98 7.54 -30.56
CA THR A 47 16.18 8.18 -29.50
C THR A 47 15.96 9.66 -29.80
N ALA A 48 17.03 10.37 -30.16
CA ALA A 48 16.96 11.78 -30.57
C ALA A 48 16.11 11.96 -31.84
N GLU A 49 16.27 11.10 -32.84
CA GLU A 49 15.50 11.16 -34.09
C GLU A 49 14.00 10.87 -33.87
N ASN A 50 13.67 9.87 -33.05
CA ASN A 50 12.29 9.59 -32.65
C ASN A 50 11.65 10.81 -31.98
N PHE A 51 12.33 11.40 -30.99
CA PHE A 51 11.79 12.57 -30.29
C PHE A 51 11.63 13.78 -31.23
N ARG A 52 12.61 14.02 -32.11
CA ARG A 52 12.56 15.08 -33.13
C ARG A 52 11.35 14.93 -34.05
N GLN A 53 11.15 13.75 -34.63
CA GLN A 53 10.03 13.53 -35.57
C GLN A 53 8.66 13.59 -34.88
N LEU A 54 8.57 13.18 -33.62
CA LEU A 54 7.35 13.36 -32.82
C LEU A 54 7.08 14.84 -32.47
N CYS A 55 8.13 15.67 -32.40
CA CYS A 55 8.01 17.13 -32.29
C CYS A 55 7.60 17.76 -33.62
N THR A 56 8.14 17.36 -34.77
CA THR A 56 7.82 17.96 -36.07
C THR A 56 6.54 17.40 -36.70
N GLY A 57 6.13 16.20 -36.31
CA GLY A 57 5.00 15.46 -36.89
C GLY A 57 5.32 14.81 -38.24
N GLU A 58 6.60 14.71 -38.64
CA GLU A 58 7.05 14.14 -39.93
C GLU A 58 6.61 12.68 -40.14
N ALA A 59 6.57 11.88 -39.08
CA ALA A 59 6.13 10.49 -39.17
C ALA A 59 4.63 10.34 -39.51
N ALA A 60 3.84 11.41 -39.37
CA ALA A 60 2.42 11.60 -39.74
C ALA A 60 1.38 10.61 -39.16
N ARG A 61 1.62 9.29 -39.11
CA ARG A 61 0.68 8.26 -38.66
C ARG A 61 1.37 6.98 -38.17
N GLY A 62 0.99 6.52 -36.98
CA GLY A 62 1.38 5.24 -36.38
C GLY A 62 0.23 4.25 -36.39
N ARG A 63 0.43 3.07 -35.81
CA ARG A 63 -0.57 2.00 -35.71
C ARG A 63 -1.79 2.41 -34.88
N PHE A 64 -1.61 3.29 -33.89
CA PHE A 64 -2.67 3.69 -32.95
C PHE A 64 -3.13 5.14 -33.10
N GLY A 65 -2.63 5.91 -34.08
CA GLY A 65 -3.08 7.28 -34.32
C GLY A 65 -2.00 8.21 -34.86
N LYS A 66 -2.13 9.52 -34.57
CA LYS A 66 -1.18 10.54 -35.01
C LYS A 66 0.05 10.54 -34.10
N LEU A 67 1.24 10.31 -34.69
CA LEU A 67 2.52 10.34 -33.97
C LEU A 67 3.03 11.79 -33.85
N HIS A 68 2.46 12.54 -32.90
CA HIS A 68 2.84 13.95 -32.69
C HIS A 68 2.59 14.39 -31.24
N TYR A 69 3.57 15.08 -30.64
CA TYR A 69 3.43 15.61 -29.27
C TYR A 69 2.43 16.77 -29.14
N LYS A 70 2.06 17.44 -30.23
CA LYS A 70 1.09 18.54 -30.19
C LYS A 70 -0.28 18.05 -29.70
N GLY A 71 -0.76 18.65 -28.62
CA GLY A 71 -2.01 18.30 -27.93
C GLY A 71 -1.84 17.30 -26.78
N SER A 72 -0.67 16.65 -26.67
CA SER A 72 -0.38 15.70 -25.59
C SER A 72 -0.19 16.39 -24.24
N SER A 73 -0.52 15.68 -23.16
CA SER A 73 -0.45 16.19 -21.79
C SER A 73 0.79 15.70 -21.04
N PHE A 74 1.21 16.47 -20.05
CA PHE A 74 2.07 15.98 -18.98
C PHE A 74 1.21 15.23 -17.98
N HIS A 75 1.12 13.90 -18.09
CA HIS A 75 0.24 13.08 -17.26
C HIS A 75 0.80 12.82 -15.85
N ARG A 76 2.12 13.00 -15.64
CA ARG A 76 2.76 12.84 -14.33
C ARG A 76 3.78 13.95 -14.05
N VAL A 77 3.58 14.73 -12.99
CA VAL A 77 4.50 15.76 -12.50
C VAL A 77 4.71 15.60 -11.00
N ILE A 78 5.95 15.26 -10.61
CA ILE A 78 6.35 15.05 -9.22
C ILE A 78 7.35 16.16 -8.84
N PRO A 79 6.98 17.07 -7.92
CA PRO A 79 7.88 18.15 -7.48
C PRO A 79 9.19 17.62 -6.89
N GLY A 80 10.31 18.26 -7.24
CA GLY A 80 11.65 17.86 -6.84
C GLY A 80 12.16 16.59 -7.53
N PHE A 81 11.48 16.13 -8.58
CA PHE A 81 11.84 14.90 -9.28
C PHE A 81 11.76 15.05 -10.81
N MET A 82 10.56 15.05 -11.40
CA MET A 82 10.41 15.05 -12.86
C MET A 82 9.03 15.50 -13.36
N CYS A 83 9.00 15.97 -14.61
CA CYS A 83 7.80 16.22 -15.41
C CYS A 83 7.75 15.22 -16.57
N GLN A 84 6.79 14.30 -16.57
CA GLN A 84 6.64 13.22 -17.55
C GLN A 84 5.47 13.47 -18.50
N GLY A 85 5.70 13.21 -19.78
CA GLY A 85 4.74 13.38 -20.87
C GLY A 85 5.02 12.44 -22.03
N GLY A 86 4.35 12.67 -23.16
CA GLY A 86 4.60 11.93 -24.40
C GLY A 86 3.78 10.66 -24.58
N ASP A 87 2.76 10.44 -23.75
CA ASP A 87 1.68 9.49 -24.04
C ASP A 87 0.55 10.21 -24.78
N PHE A 88 0.61 10.20 -26.11
CA PHE A 88 -0.44 10.70 -27.00
C PHE A 88 -1.38 9.60 -27.50
N THR A 89 -1.21 8.37 -27.02
CA THR A 89 -2.02 7.21 -27.42
C THR A 89 -3.16 6.94 -26.43
N ALA A 90 -2.86 6.87 -25.12
CA ALA A 90 -3.84 6.64 -24.06
C ALA A 90 -4.05 7.87 -23.17
N GLY A 91 -3.03 8.75 -23.07
CA GLY A 91 -3.11 10.00 -22.31
C GLY A 91 -3.06 9.84 -20.79
N ASP A 92 -2.87 8.62 -20.29
CA ASP A 92 -2.85 8.26 -18.86
C ASP A 92 -1.49 7.71 -18.38
N GLY A 93 -0.51 7.60 -19.28
CA GLY A 93 0.83 7.10 -19.01
C GLY A 93 1.00 5.60 -19.32
N THR A 94 -0.01 4.92 -19.86
CA THR A 94 0.07 3.51 -20.27
C THR A 94 0.43 3.31 -21.75
N GLY A 95 0.37 4.38 -22.54
CA GLY A 95 0.63 4.34 -23.98
C GLY A 95 2.07 4.68 -24.37
N GLY A 96 2.34 4.92 -25.65
CA GLY A 96 3.60 5.52 -26.09
C GLY A 96 4.26 4.84 -27.29
N GLU A 97 3.62 4.94 -28.45
CA GLU A 97 4.12 4.43 -29.72
C GLU A 97 5.25 5.32 -30.29
N SER A 98 6.34 4.71 -30.75
CA SER A 98 7.47 5.40 -31.41
C SER A 98 7.30 5.44 -32.94
N ILE A 99 8.15 6.22 -33.61
CA ILE A 99 8.22 6.22 -35.09
C ILE A 99 8.73 4.91 -35.68
N TYR A 100 9.30 4.03 -34.85
CA TYR A 100 9.83 2.72 -35.24
C TYR A 100 8.89 1.56 -34.84
N GLY A 101 7.65 1.85 -34.45
CA GLY A 101 6.69 0.87 -33.91
C GLY A 101 6.46 1.05 -32.41
N ARG A 102 5.98 0.01 -31.69
CA ARG A 102 5.65 0.14 -30.25
C ARG A 102 6.87 0.55 -29.41
N THR A 103 8.01 -0.09 -29.60
CA THR A 103 9.26 0.19 -28.87
C THR A 103 10.49 -0.03 -29.74
N PHE A 104 11.60 0.63 -29.43
CA PHE A 104 12.88 0.48 -30.13
C PHE A 104 14.08 0.40 -29.19
N ARG A 105 15.23 -0.04 -29.74
CA ARG A 105 16.52 -0.20 -29.02
C ARG A 105 17.46 0.96 -29.35
N ASP A 106 17.96 1.66 -28.34
CA ASP A 106 19.02 2.69 -28.45
C ASP A 106 19.59 3.13 -27.07
N GLU A 107 19.57 2.23 -26.08
CA GLU A 107 19.93 2.55 -24.71
C GLU A 107 21.41 2.25 -24.39
N ASN A 108 22.30 3.22 -24.63
CA ASN A 108 23.75 3.07 -24.34
C ASN A 108 24.18 3.55 -22.93
N PHE A 109 23.28 4.23 -22.20
CA PHE A 109 23.47 4.72 -20.83
C PHE A 109 24.76 5.50 -20.55
N LYS A 110 25.36 6.13 -21.58
CA LYS A 110 26.62 6.89 -21.44
C LYS A 110 26.44 8.14 -20.58
N LEU A 111 25.28 8.80 -20.72
CA LEU A 111 24.96 10.03 -19.99
C LEU A 111 24.16 9.73 -18.72
N ARG A 112 24.39 10.56 -17.70
CA ARG A 112 23.85 10.41 -16.34
C ARG A 112 22.98 11.61 -15.97
N HIS A 113 22.03 11.40 -15.05
CA HIS A 113 21.06 12.41 -14.61
C HIS A 113 21.66 13.34 -13.55
N THR A 114 22.73 14.04 -13.92
CA THR A 114 23.58 14.82 -12.99
C THR A 114 23.02 16.19 -12.64
N LYS A 115 22.10 16.74 -13.43
CA LYS A 115 21.54 18.08 -13.23
C LYS A 115 20.04 18.15 -13.55
N PRO A 116 19.32 19.19 -13.06
CA PRO A 116 17.99 19.55 -13.53
C PRO A 116 18.01 19.92 -15.02
N GLY A 117 16.87 19.75 -15.69
CA GLY A 117 16.68 20.09 -17.10
C GLY A 117 17.14 19.01 -18.07
N LEU A 118 17.49 17.80 -17.60
CA LEU A 118 17.85 16.70 -18.50
C LEU A 118 16.58 16.03 -19.03
N LEU A 119 16.59 15.73 -20.33
CA LEU A 119 15.53 15.06 -21.06
C LEU A 119 15.88 13.57 -21.19
N SER A 120 14.98 12.70 -20.74
CA SER A 120 15.24 11.26 -20.60
C SER A 120 14.02 10.40 -20.94
N MET A 121 14.25 9.20 -21.46
CA MET A 121 13.18 8.29 -21.89
C MET A 121 12.48 7.63 -20.70
N ALA A 122 11.15 7.64 -20.69
CA ALA A 122 10.33 6.91 -19.73
C ALA A 122 10.07 5.47 -20.22
N ASN A 123 11.10 4.64 -20.20
CA ASN A 123 11.07 3.25 -20.68
C ASN A 123 10.82 2.23 -19.53
N ALA A 124 10.38 1.02 -19.87
CA ALA A 124 10.04 -0.06 -18.92
C ALA A 124 11.22 -1.00 -18.60
N GLY A 125 12.40 -0.74 -19.16
CA GLY A 125 13.58 -1.59 -19.09
C GLY A 125 14.47 -1.44 -20.32
N ARG A 126 15.49 -2.28 -20.46
CA ARG A 126 16.34 -2.31 -21.66
C ARG A 126 15.49 -2.58 -22.90
N ASN A 127 15.79 -1.92 -24.01
CA ASN A 127 15.18 -2.13 -25.32
C ASN A 127 13.68 -1.78 -25.40
N THR A 128 13.21 -0.83 -24.58
CA THR A 128 11.79 -0.46 -24.47
C THR A 128 11.53 1.04 -24.62
N ASN A 129 12.42 1.77 -25.30
CA ASN A 129 12.16 3.17 -25.64
C ASN A 129 10.90 3.30 -26.51
N GLY A 130 10.00 4.20 -26.16
CA GLY A 130 8.76 4.50 -26.89
C GLY A 130 8.67 5.99 -27.24
N SER A 131 7.51 6.62 -27.02
CA SER A 131 7.36 8.08 -27.11
C SER A 131 7.33 8.82 -25.78
N GLN A 132 7.20 8.10 -24.66
CA GLN A 132 7.14 8.74 -23.35
C GLN A 132 8.52 9.23 -22.90
N PHE A 133 8.55 10.42 -22.31
CA PHE A 133 9.76 11.07 -21.82
C PHE A 133 9.50 11.75 -20.48
N PHE A 134 10.56 12.08 -19.77
CA PHE A 134 10.51 12.97 -18.62
C PHE A 134 11.64 13.99 -18.63
N ILE A 135 11.36 15.14 -18.03
CA ILE A 135 12.30 16.25 -17.83
C ILE A 135 12.64 16.27 -16.34
N THR A 136 13.92 16.18 -15.98
CA THR A 136 14.33 16.23 -14.58
C THR A 136 14.19 17.63 -14.01
N THR A 137 13.69 17.76 -12.78
CA THR A 137 13.67 19.06 -12.07
C THR A 137 14.68 19.12 -10.93
N ALA A 138 15.27 17.97 -10.59
CA ALA A 138 16.38 17.80 -9.66
C ALA A 138 17.41 16.80 -10.23
N THR A 139 18.59 16.73 -9.61
CA THR A 139 19.57 15.67 -9.89
C THR A 139 19.00 14.31 -9.46
N THR A 140 18.99 13.32 -10.37
CA THR A 140 18.29 12.04 -10.16
C THR A 140 19.18 10.83 -10.47
N PRO A 141 20.29 10.61 -9.74
CA PRO A 141 21.28 9.56 -10.07
C PRO A 141 20.73 8.13 -9.96
N HIS A 142 19.58 7.94 -9.32
CA HIS A 142 18.91 6.64 -9.20
C HIS A 142 18.27 6.16 -10.53
N LEU A 143 18.18 7.05 -11.52
CA LEU A 143 17.73 6.77 -12.89
C LEU A 143 18.88 6.36 -13.83
N ASP A 144 20.14 6.56 -13.42
CA ASP A 144 21.33 6.21 -14.20
C ASP A 144 21.36 4.70 -14.49
N GLY A 145 21.73 4.34 -15.73
CA GLY A 145 21.79 2.94 -16.18
C GLY A 145 20.41 2.28 -16.37
N LYS A 146 19.32 3.02 -16.21
CA LYS A 146 17.94 2.54 -16.40
C LYS A 146 17.19 3.34 -17.45
N HIS A 147 17.32 4.66 -17.39
CA HIS A 147 16.69 5.58 -18.33
C HIS A 147 17.76 6.27 -19.17
N VAL A 148 17.45 6.49 -20.45
CA VAL A 148 18.38 7.09 -21.40
C VAL A 148 18.22 8.59 -21.40
N VAL A 149 19.27 9.31 -20.97
CA VAL A 149 19.37 10.75 -21.20
C VAL A 149 19.69 10.99 -22.67
N PHE A 150 18.82 11.72 -23.36
CA PHE A 150 18.91 11.96 -24.80
C PHE A 150 18.83 13.45 -25.19
N GLY A 151 18.73 14.35 -24.22
CA GLY A 151 18.80 15.79 -24.45
C GLY A 151 18.79 16.58 -23.16
N GLU A 152 18.69 17.90 -23.28
CA GLU A 152 18.52 18.82 -22.17
C GLU A 152 17.73 20.07 -22.56
N VAL A 153 17.15 20.73 -21.56
CA VAL A 153 16.53 22.04 -21.67
C VAL A 153 17.64 23.08 -21.84
N GLU A 154 17.67 23.70 -23.01
CA GLU A 154 18.57 24.81 -23.34
C GLU A 154 17.94 26.14 -22.92
N GLU A 155 16.63 26.31 -23.19
CA GLU A 155 15.86 27.52 -22.83
C GLU A 155 14.50 27.16 -22.22
N GLY A 156 13.95 28.04 -21.37
CA GLY A 156 12.61 27.85 -20.79
C GLY A 156 12.58 27.03 -19.50
N MET A 157 13.69 26.92 -18.76
CA MET A 157 13.73 26.19 -17.49
C MET A 157 12.79 26.78 -16.41
N ASN A 158 12.51 28.08 -16.47
CA ASN A 158 11.49 28.75 -15.65
C ASN A 158 10.06 28.25 -15.94
N VAL A 159 9.76 27.90 -17.19
CA VAL A 159 8.48 27.28 -17.59
C VAL A 159 8.37 25.89 -16.98
N ILE A 160 9.43 25.07 -17.06
CA ILE A 160 9.48 23.75 -16.42
C ILE A 160 9.32 23.84 -14.90
N ARG A 161 9.94 24.81 -14.23
CA ARG A 161 9.72 25.07 -12.79
C ARG A 161 8.28 25.48 -12.48
N SER A 162 7.60 26.16 -13.41
CA SER A 162 6.19 26.53 -13.24
C SER A 162 5.26 25.33 -13.43
N VAL A 163 5.57 24.44 -14.37
CA VAL A 163 4.92 23.12 -14.52
C VAL A 163 5.12 22.29 -13.25
N GLU A 164 6.34 22.25 -12.71
CA GLU A 164 6.68 21.52 -11.48
C GLU A 164 5.85 21.94 -10.27
N LYS A 165 5.61 23.25 -10.10
CA LYS A 165 4.77 23.79 -9.01
C LYS A 165 3.33 23.30 -9.05
N LEU A 166 2.84 22.87 -10.21
CA LEU A 166 1.51 22.31 -10.39
C LEU A 166 1.47 20.79 -10.15
N GLY A 167 2.61 20.16 -9.86
CA GLY A 167 2.71 18.74 -9.53
C GLY A 167 2.18 18.39 -8.15
N THR A 168 2.08 17.09 -7.91
CA THR A 168 1.71 16.52 -6.60
C THR A 168 2.62 15.35 -6.25
N PRO A 169 2.71 14.95 -4.96
CA PRO A 169 3.49 13.77 -4.57
C PRO A 169 3.02 12.46 -5.22
N SER A 170 1.73 12.33 -5.54
CA SER A 170 1.16 11.18 -6.27
C SER A 170 1.45 11.23 -7.77
N GLY A 171 1.96 12.36 -8.28
CA GLY A 171 2.30 12.59 -9.67
C GLY A 171 1.17 13.17 -10.51
N LYS A 172 -0.10 13.11 -10.10
CA LYS A 172 -1.19 13.71 -10.90
C LYS A 172 -1.13 15.25 -10.83
N PRO A 173 -1.02 15.99 -11.96
CA PRO A 173 -0.99 17.45 -11.93
C PRO A 173 -2.29 18.05 -11.41
N ARG A 174 -2.20 19.21 -10.72
CA ARG A 174 -3.36 19.95 -10.18
C ARG A 174 -4.21 20.62 -11.26
N LYS A 175 -3.65 20.85 -12.44
CA LYS A 175 -4.31 21.45 -13.60
C LYS A 175 -3.89 20.68 -14.84
N ASP A 176 -4.70 20.75 -15.89
CA ASP A 176 -4.34 20.16 -17.18
C ASP A 176 -3.15 20.93 -17.79
N ILE A 177 -2.06 20.23 -18.09
CA ILE A 177 -0.82 20.80 -18.64
C ILE A 177 -0.57 20.13 -19.98
N ARG A 178 -0.58 20.90 -21.06
CA ARG A 178 -0.50 20.37 -22.44
C ARG A 178 0.60 21.02 -23.24
N ILE A 179 1.14 20.26 -24.17
CA ILE A 179 2.00 20.74 -25.26
C ILE A 179 1.07 21.34 -26.32
N ALA A 180 0.87 22.64 -26.28
CA ALA A 180 -0.01 23.37 -27.22
C ALA A 180 0.55 23.37 -28.65
N ASN A 181 1.88 23.44 -28.78
CA ASN A 181 2.57 23.36 -30.05
C ASN A 181 3.97 22.77 -29.85
N CYS A 182 4.53 22.16 -30.89
CA CYS A 182 5.90 21.65 -30.87
C CYS A 182 6.47 21.59 -32.29
N GLY A 183 7.80 21.55 -32.40
CA GLY A 183 8.49 21.52 -33.67
C GLY A 183 10.00 21.56 -33.53
N GLU A 184 10.69 21.58 -34.66
CA GLU A 184 12.14 21.78 -34.73
C GLU A 184 12.44 23.27 -34.93
N VAL A 185 13.39 23.80 -34.16
CA VAL A 185 13.87 25.18 -34.28
C VAL A 185 14.75 25.25 -35.52
N ARG A 186 14.19 25.73 -36.64
CA ARG A 186 14.98 26.03 -37.83
C ARG A 186 15.87 27.23 -37.53
N ARG A 187 17.19 27.09 -37.68
CA ARG A 187 18.09 28.25 -37.63
C ARG A 187 17.80 29.14 -38.82
N VAL A 188 17.12 30.27 -38.59
CA VAL A 188 17.08 31.39 -39.54
C VAL A 188 16.94 32.71 -38.77
N ASP A 189 18.00 33.51 -38.90
CA ASP A 189 18.16 34.97 -38.92
C ASP A 189 17.34 35.86 -37.96
N GLU A 190 18.07 36.70 -37.22
CA GLU A 190 17.71 37.59 -36.08
C GLU A 190 16.50 38.53 -36.30
N ALA A 191 15.94 38.62 -37.50
CA ALA A 191 14.77 39.45 -37.80
C ALA A 191 13.43 38.85 -37.30
N GLY A 192 13.35 37.54 -37.07
CA GLY A 192 12.13 36.85 -36.63
C GLY A 192 11.78 37.06 -35.15
N GLU A 193 12.80 37.21 -34.29
CA GLU A 193 12.62 37.34 -32.83
C GLU A 193 11.95 38.66 -32.43
N ALA A 194 12.26 39.76 -33.11
CA ALA A 194 11.64 41.05 -32.84
C ALA A 194 10.12 41.05 -33.10
N LYS A 195 9.67 40.29 -34.11
CA LYS A 195 8.26 40.22 -34.49
C LYS A 195 7.44 39.32 -33.57
N ALA A 196 8.06 38.23 -33.08
CA ALA A 196 7.43 37.32 -32.12
C ALA A 196 7.35 37.92 -30.71
N ALA A 197 8.38 38.67 -30.28
CA ALA A 197 8.37 39.38 -29.00
C ALA A 197 7.27 40.46 -28.95
N ALA A 198 7.10 41.23 -30.03
CA ALA A 198 6.07 42.26 -30.13
C ALA A 198 4.64 41.69 -30.10
N ALA A 199 4.41 40.53 -30.74
CA ALA A 199 3.09 39.87 -30.73
C ALA A 199 2.73 39.31 -29.35
N LEU A 200 3.72 38.81 -28.60
CA LEU A 200 3.51 38.27 -27.25
C LEU A 200 3.20 39.39 -26.24
N GLU A 201 3.83 40.56 -26.39
CA GLU A 201 3.59 41.73 -25.54
C GLU A 201 2.19 42.33 -25.78
N ALA A 202 1.73 42.36 -27.03
CA ALA A 202 0.38 42.79 -27.38
C ALA A 202 -0.69 41.87 -26.75
N ALA A 203 -0.53 40.55 -26.88
CA ALA A 203 -1.46 39.58 -26.30
C ALA A 203 -1.53 39.66 -24.76
N ARG A 204 -0.41 40.01 -24.10
CA ARG A 204 -0.37 40.17 -22.65
C ARG A 204 -1.16 41.39 -22.17
N LYS A 205 -1.06 42.51 -22.89
CA LYS A 205 -1.85 43.72 -22.57
C LYS A 205 -3.35 43.48 -22.73
N GLU A 206 -3.74 42.76 -23.78
CA GLU A 206 -5.15 42.44 -24.04
C GLU A 206 -5.76 41.51 -22.96
N GLU A 207 -4.97 40.56 -22.45
CA GLU A 207 -5.39 39.68 -21.34
C GLU A 207 -5.48 40.45 -20.01
N GLU A 208 -4.55 41.38 -19.74
CA GLU A 208 -4.58 42.23 -18.54
C GLU A 208 -5.82 43.15 -18.52
N GLU A 209 -6.19 43.73 -19.67
CA GLU A 209 -7.42 44.52 -19.82
C GLU A 209 -8.69 43.68 -19.65
N ARG A 210 -8.73 42.46 -20.23
CA ARG A 210 -9.85 41.51 -20.04
C ARG A 210 -10.04 41.10 -18.58
N VAL A 211 -8.95 40.88 -17.85
CA VAL A 211 -8.99 40.51 -16.42
C VAL A 211 -9.47 41.70 -15.58
N ALA A 212 -9.06 42.92 -15.90
CA ALA A 212 -9.54 44.13 -15.24
C ALA A 212 -11.05 44.34 -15.47
N ALA A 213 -11.53 44.20 -16.70
CA ALA A 213 -12.94 44.31 -17.05
C ALA A 213 -13.82 43.27 -16.32
N ARG A 214 -13.34 42.02 -16.20
CA ARG A 214 -14.06 40.96 -15.49
C ARG A 214 -14.13 41.22 -13.98
N LYS A 215 -13.13 41.87 -13.40
CA LYS A 215 -13.10 42.23 -11.97
C LYS A 215 -14.09 43.36 -11.68
N ALA A 216 -14.14 44.37 -12.54
CA ALA A 216 -15.12 45.45 -12.47
C ALA A 216 -16.56 44.95 -12.60
N ALA A 217 -16.85 44.08 -13.58
CA ALA A 217 -18.17 43.49 -13.75
C ALA A 217 -18.64 42.66 -12.53
N LYS A 218 -17.70 42.01 -11.84
CA LYS A 218 -18.00 41.21 -10.65
C LYS A 218 -18.30 42.09 -9.43
N GLU A 219 -17.65 43.24 -9.28
CA GLU A 219 -18.00 44.21 -8.25
C GLU A 219 -19.35 44.88 -8.51
N GLU A 220 -19.65 45.22 -9.76
CA GLU A 220 -20.94 45.80 -10.14
C GLU A 220 -22.10 44.82 -9.88
N ALA A 221 -21.92 43.53 -10.21
CA ALA A 221 -22.90 42.49 -9.91
C ALA A 221 -23.11 42.29 -8.39
N LYS A 222 -22.05 42.44 -7.59
CA LYS A 222 -22.12 42.34 -6.13
C LYS A 222 -22.88 43.52 -5.52
N ALA A 223 -22.68 44.73 -6.04
CA ALA A 223 -23.41 45.92 -5.63
C ALA A 223 -24.91 45.84 -6.00
N LYS A 224 -25.23 45.37 -7.22
CA LYS A 224 -26.64 45.16 -7.64
C LYS A 224 -27.35 44.11 -6.78
N LYS A 225 -26.65 43.04 -6.37
CA LYS A 225 -27.20 42.01 -5.48
C LYS A 225 -27.46 42.55 -4.07
N ALA A 226 -26.56 43.36 -3.53
CA ALA A 226 -26.74 44.00 -2.22
C ALA A 226 -27.95 44.95 -2.20
N LYS A 227 -28.11 45.78 -3.25
CA LYS A 227 -29.25 46.70 -3.38
C LYS A 227 -30.59 45.94 -3.49
N LYS A 228 -30.62 44.85 -4.26
CA LYS A 228 -31.83 44.01 -4.42
C LYS A 228 -32.22 43.29 -3.13
N GLU A 229 -31.23 42.95 -2.28
CA GLU A 229 -31.48 42.36 -0.97
C GLU A 229 -32.01 43.38 0.05
N GLU A 230 -31.54 44.62 -0.01
CA GLU A 230 -32.02 45.73 0.83
C GLU A 230 -33.47 46.11 0.46
N GLU A 231 -33.79 46.21 -0.83
CA GLU A 231 -35.17 46.44 -1.32
C GLU A 231 -36.12 45.31 -0.91
N ARG A 232 -35.64 44.04 -0.93
CA ARG A 232 -36.43 42.89 -0.46
C ARG A 232 -36.71 42.97 1.04
N LYS A 233 -35.70 43.31 1.85
CA LYS A 233 -35.87 43.48 3.32
C LYS A 233 -36.85 44.61 3.66
N ALA A 234 -36.82 45.72 2.92
CA ALA A 234 -37.77 46.82 3.09
C ALA A 234 -39.21 46.41 2.72
N ARG A 235 -39.39 45.64 1.63
CA ARG A 235 -40.70 45.12 1.22
C ARG A 235 -41.27 44.12 2.24
N ASP A 236 -40.44 43.23 2.77
CA ASP A 236 -40.85 42.25 3.78
C ASP A 236 -41.20 42.92 5.11
N ALA A 237 -40.51 44.01 5.48
CA ALA A 237 -40.85 44.81 6.66
C ALA A 237 -42.20 45.53 6.49
N LYS A 238 -42.49 46.07 5.30
CA LYS A 238 -43.78 46.70 4.98
C LYS A 238 -44.92 45.68 5.02
N LEU A 239 -44.75 44.51 4.40
CA LEU A 239 -45.75 43.43 4.44
C LEU A 239 -46.04 42.94 5.86
N LYS A 240 -45.02 42.90 6.74
CA LYS A 240 -45.22 42.57 8.16
C LYS A 240 -45.96 43.65 8.93
N ALA A 241 -45.73 44.92 8.63
CA ALA A 241 -46.47 46.03 9.23
C ALA A 241 -47.95 46.04 8.79
N ASP A 242 -48.20 45.88 7.48
CA ASP A 242 -49.55 45.82 6.91
C ASP A 242 -50.33 44.60 7.45
N ALA A 243 -49.66 43.45 7.62
CA ALA A 243 -50.26 42.27 8.23
C ALA A 243 -50.56 42.44 9.73
N ALA A 244 -49.72 43.17 10.47
CA ALA A 244 -49.96 43.47 11.88
C ALA A 244 -51.16 44.43 12.05
N GLU A 245 -51.30 45.41 11.16
CA GLU A 245 -52.43 46.35 11.14
C GLU A 245 -53.75 45.63 10.76
N ALA A 246 -53.71 44.74 9.77
CA ALA A 246 -54.86 43.90 9.42
C ALA A 246 -55.28 42.96 10.56
N LYS A 247 -54.32 42.40 11.30
CA LYS A 247 -54.59 41.52 12.45
C LYS A 247 -55.15 42.30 13.66
N ALA A 248 -54.71 43.54 13.86
CA ALA A 248 -55.28 44.44 14.86
C ALA A 248 -56.72 44.85 14.51
N LYS A 249 -56.99 45.14 13.23
CA LYS A 249 -58.33 45.45 12.71
C LYS A 249 -59.28 44.25 12.84
N ALA A 250 -58.85 43.06 12.44
CA ALA A 250 -59.64 41.83 12.60
C ALA A 250 -59.94 41.50 14.08
N LYS A 251 -59.02 41.80 15.00
CA LYS A 251 -59.24 41.62 16.44
C LYS A 251 -60.21 42.66 17.02
N ALA A 252 -60.20 43.89 16.51
CA ALA A 252 -61.17 44.92 16.87
C ALA A 252 -62.58 44.59 16.32
N ASP A 253 -62.67 44.13 15.07
CA ASP A 253 -63.93 43.73 14.45
C ASP A 253 -64.53 42.47 15.13
N ALA A 254 -63.70 41.51 15.55
CA ALA A 254 -64.14 40.35 16.33
C ALA A 254 -64.61 40.72 17.75
N ALA A 255 -63.98 41.71 18.40
CA ALA A 255 -64.42 42.22 19.70
C ALA A 255 -65.75 43.00 19.60
N ALA A 256 -65.95 43.76 18.51
CA ALA A 256 -67.21 44.43 18.22
C ALA A 256 -68.34 43.45 17.89
N ALA A 257 -68.05 42.37 17.15
CA ALA A 257 -69.01 41.30 16.87
C ALA A 257 -69.40 40.48 18.12
N ALA A 258 -68.45 40.22 19.03
CA ALA A 258 -68.71 39.58 20.31
C ALA A 258 -69.54 40.48 21.27
N ALA A 259 -69.32 41.80 21.25
CA ALA A 259 -70.13 42.76 22.00
C ALA A 259 -71.55 42.93 21.42
N ALA A 260 -71.72 42.81 20.10
CA ALA A 260 -73.02 42.85 19.44
C ALA A 260 -73.83 41.55 19.64
N ALA A 261 -73.17 40.38 19.68
CA ALA A 261 -73.81 39.08 19.92
C ALA A 261 -74.25 38.89 21.39
N ALA A 262 -73.60 39.56 22.35
CA ALA A 262 -74.01 39.58 23.76
C ALA A 262 -75.20 40.52 24.06
N ALA A 263 -75.63 41.35 23.09
CA ALA A 263 -76.73 42.29 23.24
C ALA A 263 -78.06 41.83 22.60
N SER A 264 -78.10 40.63 22.01
CA SER A 264 -79.30 40.12 21.33
C SER A 264 -79.53 38.61 21.51
N ALA A 265 -79.55 38.12 22.75
CA ALA A 265 -80.23 36.88 23.12
C ALA A 265 -80.30 36.75 24.64
N GLY A 266 -81.49 36.84 25.23
CA GLY A 266 -81.69 36.44 26.62
C GLY A 266 -82.68 37.26 27.44
N SER A 267 -83.87 37.55 26.91
CA SER A 267 -85.07 37.66 27.75
C SER A 267 -85.77 36.30 27.77
N GLY A 268 -85.93 35.73 28.96
CA GLY A 268 -87.15 35.00 29.32
C GLY A 268 -87.21 33.50 29.06
N SER A 269 -87.02 32.77 30.17
CA SER A 269 -87.89 31.70 30.68
C SER A 269 -87.91 30.31 30.02
N GLY A 270 -87.65 29.31 30.87
CA GLY A 270 -88.56 28.17 31.03
C GLY A 270 -87.93 26.80 30.93
N SER A 271 -87.80 26.14 32.09
CA SER A 271 -88.00 24.70 32.39
C SER A 271 -87.30 23.65 31.52
N SER A 272 -86.87 22.50 32.01
CA SER A 272 -86.70 21.87 33.32
C SER A 272 -86.10 20.49 32.98
N ASP A 273 -85.40 19.89 33.95
CA ASP A 273 -85.18 18.44 34.07
C ASP A 273 -84.26 17.82 33.00
N GLU A 274 -83.37 16.88 33.29
CA GLU A 274 -82.95 16.15 34.48
C GLU A 274 -81.73 15.33 33.99
N ASP A 275 -80.86 14.95 34.93
CA ASP A 275 -80.14 13.67 34.91
C ASP A 275 -78.96 13.46 33.92
N ASP A 276 -77.84 12.86 34.27
CA ASP A 276 -77.32 12.34 35.54
C ASP A 276 -75.87 11.85 35.28
N GLU A 277 -75.09 11.79 36.35
CA GLU A 277 -73.81 11.09 36.62
C GLU A 277 -72.63 11.19 35.61
N GLY A 278 -71.39 11.41 36.04
CA GLY A 278 -70.86 11.48 37.39
C GLY A 278 -69.39 11.08 37.45
N SER A 279 -68.72 11.67 38.45
CA SER A 279 -67.57 11.13 39.21
C SER A 279 -66.21 11.04 38.49
N ASP A 280 -65.06 11.25 39.14
CA ASP A 280 -64.72 11.96 40.37
C ASP A 280 -63.18 12.15 40.36
N ILE A 281 -62.77 13.31 40.89
CA ILE A 281 -61.62 13.63 41.75
C ILE A 281 -60.32 12.79 41.67
N GLY A 282 -59.20 13.52 41.65
CA GLY A 282 -57.99 13.17 42.41
C GLY A 282 -56.70 13.39 41.63
N GLU A 283 -56.05 14.55 41.73
CA GLU A 283 -55.03 14.92 42.73
C GLU A 283 -53.61 14.36 42.48
N GLU A 284 -52.67 15.30 42.65
CA GLU A 284 -51.25 15.18 43.00
C GLU A 284 -50.13 14.98 41.96
N GLU A 285 -49.09 15.77 42.24
CA GLU A 285 -47.80 15.92 41.57
C GLU A 285 -46.91 14.67 41.67
N LYS A 286 -46.10 14.38 40.64
CA LYS A 286 -44.64 14.62 40.64
C LYS A 286 -43.92 13.95 39.46
N ALA A 287 -43.14 14.81 38.81
CA ALA A 287 -41.75 14.64 38.40
C ALA A 287 -41.31 13.42 37.56
N GLY A 288 -40.82 13.76 36.37
CA GLY A 288 -39.62 13.15 35.79
C GLY A 288 -39.88 12.28 34.58
N VAL A 289 -39.40 12.73 33.42
CA VAL A 289 -38.54 12.01 32.48
C VAL A 289 -38.46 12.86 31.20
N GLU A 290 -37.22 13.22 30.83
CA GLU A 290 -36.88 13.76 29.53
C GLU A 290 -37.06 12.67 28.45
N SER A 291 -37.88 12.98 27.45
CA SER A 291 -37.87 12.40 26.11
C SER A 291 -38.48 13.47 25.20
N GLY A 292 -37.77 13.94 24.18
CA GLY A 292 -37.99 13.38 22.85
C GLY A 292 -38.85 14.31 22.02
N SER A 293 -38.36 14.63 20.81
CA SER A 293 -39.13 14.78 19.56
C SER A 293 -40.25 15.85 19.56
N GLU A 294 -40.30 16.82 18.66
CA GLU A 294 -40.12 16.76 17.22
C GLU A 294 -40.17 18.19 16.70
N SER A 295 -39.40 18.46 15.64
CA SER A 295 -39.87 19.36 14.59
C SER A 295 -39.63 18.64 13.28
N GLU A 296 -40.71 18.06 12.75
CA GLU A 296 -40.91 17.76 11.34
C GLU A 296 -40.66 19.03 10.52
N SER A 297 -39.96 18.98 9.39
CA SER A 297 -40.44 18.55 8.06
C SER A 297 -39.36 19.05 7.08
N GLY A 298 -39.14 18.53 5.88
CA GLY A 298 -39.77 17.55 5.04
C GLY A 298 -39.04 17.61 3.69
N SER A 299 -39.02 16.46 3.01
CA SER A 299 -38.78 16.15 1.59
C SER A 299 -38.88 17.33 0.60
N GLU A 300 -37.92 17.50 -0.31
CA GLU A 300 -37.85 16.88 -1.66
C GLU A 300 -39.08 17.20 -2.53
N GLU A 301 -38.87 18.00 -3.60
CA GLU A 301 -39.08 17.61 -5.00
C GLU A 301 -38.78 18.77 -5.96
N ASP A 302 -38.26 18.39 -7.13
CA ASP A 302 -37.89 19.16 -8.31
C ASP A 302 -39.11 19.56 -9.17
N GLU A 303 -38.84 20.17 -10.34
CA GLU A 303 -39.68 20.27 -11.57
C GLU A 303 -40.73 21.41 -11.59
N ASP A 304 -41.10 22.09 -12.68
CA ASP A 304 -40.69 22.26 -14.09
C ASP A 304 -41.43 23.56 -14.57
N GLU A 305 -41.25 24.19 -15.73
CA GLU A 305 -41.73 23.83 -17.09
C GLU A 305 -41.35 25.02 -18.03
N GLU A 306 -40.73 24.77 -19.19
CA GLU A 306 -41.30 24.60 -20.55
C GLU A 306 -41.69 25.90 -21.29
N ASP A 307 -41.29 25.98 -22.57
CA ASP A 307 -42.12 26.59 -23.60
C ASP A 307 -41.83 25.93 -24.96
N SER A 308 -42.91 25.62 -25.67
CA SER A 308 -42.97 24.94 -26.97
C SER A 308 -43.46 25.91 -28.06
N ASP A 309 -43.07 25.72 -29.32
CA ASP A 309 -43.97 26.10 -30.44
C ASP A 309 -43.82 25.20 -31.68
N ASP A 310 -44.95 25.03 -32.35
CA ASP A 310 -45.32 24.18 -33.48
C ASP A 310 -44.95 24.79 -34.85
N GLY A 311 -44.96 23.97 -35.90
CA GLY A 311 -44.69 24.38 -37.29
C GLY A 311 -44.68 23.27 -38.36
N THR A 312 -45.73 22.44 -38.43
CA THR A 312 -46.37 21.81 -39.62
C THR A 312 -45.59 21.13 -40.79
N ALA A 313 -45.86 19.81 -40.91
CA ALA A 313 -46.28 18.97 -42.07
C ALA A 313 -45.85 19.24 -43.55
N ALA A 314 -45.28 18.20 -44.20
CA ALA A 314 -45.83 17.50 -45.39
C ALA A 314 -44.86 16.39 -45.88
N GLY A 315 -45.41 15.23 -46.28
CA GLY A 315 -44.65 13.99 -46.53
C GLY A 315 -44.14 13.75 -47.95
N ASP A 316 -43.42 12.64 -48.15
CA ASP A 316 -43.68 11.64 -49.20
C ASP A 316 -42.88 10.35 -48.93
N LYS A 317 -43.45 9.24 -49.42
CA LYS A 317 -43.04 7.84 -49.34
C LYS A 317 -41.78 7.51 -50.17
N ARG A 318 -41.13 6.39 -49.81
CA ARG A 318 -40.73 5.21 -50.64
C ARG A 318 -39.49 4.55 -49.98
N LYS A 319 -39.55 3.38 -49.34
CA LYS A 319 -39.71 1.98 -49.82
C LYS A 319 -38.53 1.45 -50.66
N ARG A 320 -38.01 0.29 -50.21
CA ARG A 320 -37.10 -0.68 -50.88
C ARG A 320 -35.62 -0.24 -50.90
N GLY A 321 -34.64 -1.12 -50.75
CA GLY A 321 -34.60 -2.58 -50.72
C GLY A 321 -33.16 -3.00 -51.04
N ASP A 322 -32.76 -4.11 -50.42
CA ASP A 322 -31.70 -5.08 -50.74
C ASP A 322 -30.77 -4.86 -51.94
N ALA A 323 -29.51 -5.27 -51.74
CA ALA A 323 -28.67 -6.11 -52.63
C ALA A 323 -27.19 -5.66 -52.73
N ASN A 324 -26.33 -6.49 -52.11
CA ASN A 324 -25.38 -7.40 -52.75
C ASN A 324 -24.33 -6.88 -53.78
N GLY A 325 -23.12 -7.46 -53.70
CA GLY A 325 -22.14 -7.54 -54.80
C GLY A 325 -20.73 -7.06 -54.42
N SER A 326 -19.83 -7.92 -53.92
CA SER A 326 -19.00 -8.91 -54.65
C SER A 326 -17.94 -8.32 -55.59
N ALA A 327 -16.65 -8.61 -55.30
CA ALA A 327 -15.60 -9.10 -56.23
C ALA A 327 -14.21 -8.90 -55.57
N LYS A 328 -13.55 -9.92 -55.02
CA LYS A 328 -12.61 -10.84 -55.68
C LYS A 328 -11.65 -10.16 -56.68
N ARG A 329 -10.35 -10.17 -56.35
CA ARG A 329 -9.27 -10.60 -57.25
C ARG A 329 -8.12 -11.20 -56.45
N ALA A 330 -7.64 -12.32 -56.96
CA ALA A 330 -6.63 -13.22 -56.40
C ALA A 330 -5.42 -13.32 -57.36
N ARG A 331 -4.40 -14.07 -56.93
CA ARG A 331 -3.17 -14.57 -57.60
C ARG A 331 -1.90 -13.74 -57.36
N VAL A 332 -0.69 -14.31 -57.18
CA VAL A 332 -0.18 -15.70 -57.11
C VAL A 332 1.26 -15.64 -56.55
N GLU A 333 1.62 -16.67 -55.77
CA GLU A 333 2.90 -17.37 -55.50
C GLU A 333 4.25 -16.73 -55.93
N LYS A 334 5.27 -16.82 -55.06
CA LYS A 334 6.24 -17.93 -55.08
C LYS A 334 7.25 -17.90 -53.92
N ASP A 335 7.62 -19.12 -53.54
CA ASP A 335 8.64 -19.55 -52.57
C ASP A 335 10.03 -18.95 -52.79
N GLU A 336 10.80 -18.83 -51.72
CA GLU A 336 12.02 -19.62 -51.53
C GLU A 336 12.45 -19.62 -50.05
N SER A 337 12.72 -20.84 -49.58
CA SER A 337 13.24 -21.26 -48.28
C SER A 337 14.72 -20.91 -48.11
N ASP A 338 15.15 -20.67 -46.87
CA ASP A 338 16.34 -21.32 -46.33
C ASP A 338 16.19 -21.41 -44.79
N GLU A 339 16.42 -22.63 -44.30
CA GLU A 339 16.29 -23.12 -42.93
C GLU A 339 17.57 -22.86 -42.10
N ASP A 340 17.49 -23.30 -40.84
CA ASP A 340 18.52 -23.51 -39.81
C ASP A 340 18.73 -22.36 -38.80
N ASP A 341 18.75 -22.56 -37.47
CA ASP A 341 18.41 -23.67 -36.56
C ASP A 341 18.60 -23.14 -35.11
N ASP A 342 17.93 -23.79 -34.14
CA ASP A 342 18.12 -23.81 -32.67
C ASP A 342 17.97 -22.53 -31.81
N GLY A 343 17.17 -22.49 -30.73
CA GLY A 343 16.34 -23.51 -30.07
C GLY A 343 15.59 -22.89 -28.87
N ASP A 344 14.29 -23.17 -28.79
CA ASP A 344 13.40 -22.85 -27.66
C ASP A 344 13.19 -24.13 -26.83
N GLU A 345 13.39 -24.05 -25.51
CA GLU A 345 12.99 -25.11 -24.57
C GLU A 345 11.55 -24.84 -24.09
N GLU A 346 10.64 -25.73 -24.48
CA GLU A 346 9.28 -25.83 -23.96
C GLU A 346 9.28 -26.66 -22.66
N GLU A 347 8.64 -26.16 -21.59
CA GLU A 347 8.35 -26.95 -20.39
C GLU A 347 7.01 -27.68 -20.58
N GLU A 348 7.05 -29.00 -20.69
CA GLU A 348 5.88 -29.88 -20.64
C GLU A 348 5.50 -30.25 -19.20
N ASP A 349 4.23 -30.06 -18.87
CA ASP A 349 3.58 -30.55 -17.65
C ASP A 349 3.22 -32.04 -17.81
N GLU A 350 3.85 -32.94 -17.06
CA GLU A 350 3.45 -34.36 -17.00
C GLU A 350 2.40 -34.63 -15.91
N GLU A 351 1.22 -35.07 -16.35
CA GLU A 351 0.24 -35.80 -15.55
C GLU A 351 0.68 -37.28 -15.37
N ALA A 352 0.64 -37.80 -14.14
CA ALA A 352 0.87 -39.22 -13.88
C ALA A 352 -0.41 -39.94 -13.41
N GLY A 353 -0.94 -40.79 -14.28
CA GLY A 353 -1.93 -41.83 -14.01
C GLY A 353 -1.31 -43.23 -13.90
N ALA A 354 -2.00 -44.10 -13.17
CA ALA A 354 -1.56 -45.38 -12.61
C ALA A 354 -1.17 -46.51 -13.61
N GLY A 355 -0.34 -47.47 -13.14
CA GLY A 355 -0.14 -48.76 -13.82
C GLY A 355 0.93 -49.70 -13.23
N ALA A 356 0.50 -50.57 -12.31
CA ALA A 356 0.90 -51.96 -12.03
C ALA A 356 2.36 -52.50 -12.21
N ALA A 357 2.90 -52.97 -11.07
CA ALA A 357 3.48 -54.29 -10.76
C ALA A 357 4.61 -54.95 -11.59
N ASN A 358 5.60 -55.44 -10.81
CA ASN A 358 6.44 -56.67 -10.88
C ASN A 358 7.94 -56.33 -11.00
N GLY A 359 8.91 -56.84 -10.24
CA GLY A 359 8.99 -57.86 -9.19
C GLY A 359 10.49 -58.18 -8.95
N GLY A 360 10.84 -58.72 -7.77
CA GLY A 360 12.13 -59.37 -7.47
C GLY A 360 13.17 -58.47 -6.78
N ALA A 361 13.35 -58.59 -5.45
CA ALA A 361 14.23 -59.54 -4.74
C ALA A 361 15.62 -58.93 -4.47
N GLY A 362 16.22 -58.98 -3.28
CA GLY A 362 15.88 -59.60 -2.01
C GLY A 362 17.01 -59.38 -0.98
N GLY A 363 16.79 -59.92 0.23
CA GLY A 363 17.76 -60.10 1.33
C GLY A 363 17.94 -58.87 2.22
N GLY A 364 17.61 -58.83 3.51
CA GLY A 364 17.71 -59.80 4.63
C GLY A 364 18.33 -58.98 5.79
N ASP A 365 18.08 -59.10 7.09
CA ASP A 365 17.37 -59.97 8.02
C ASP A 365 17.00 -59.04 9.21
N GLU A 366 15.79 -59.05 9.78
CA GLU A 366 15.24 -59.94 10.82
C GLU A 366 15.88 -59.90 12.24
N ALA A 367 14.94 -59.86 13.20
CA ALA A 367 14.99 -60.22 14.63
C ALA A 367 15.77 -59.30 15.60
N GLY A 368 15.30 -59.05 16.83
CA GLY A 368 14.22 -59.64 17.60
C GLY A 368 14.30 -59.12 19.04
N ALA A 369 13.17 -59.14 19.74
CA ALA A 369 12.98 -58.60 21.08
C ALA A 369 13.73 -59.36 22.20
N GLY A 370 14.02 -58.67 23.31
CA GLY A 370 14.45 -59.29 24.57
C GLY A 370 14.68 -58.27 25.69
N ALA A 371 13.87 -58.35 26.74
CA ALA A 371 13.83 -57.45 27.90
C ALA A 371 14.98 -57.67 28.91
N GLY A 372 15.29 -56.63 29.70
CA GLY A 372 16.11 -56.72 30.92
C GLY A 372 16.40 -55.34 31.52
N GLY A 373 15.87 -55.08 32.72
CA GLY A 373 15.83 -53.75 33.35
C GLY A 373 17.10 -53.31 34.09
N GLY A 374 17.08 -52.07 34.57
CA GLY A 374 18.09 -51.51 35.47
C GLY A 374 18.03 -49.98 35.53
N SER A 375 17.61 -49.47 36.67
CA SER A 375 17.31 -48.09 37.04
C SER A 375 18.33 -47.00 36.65
N GLY A 376 17.81 -45.83 36.26
CA GLY A 376 18.50 -44.55 36.29
C GLY A 376 17.48 -43.43 36.20
N THR A 377 17.09 -42.89 37.36
CA THR A 377 16.14 -41.80 37.52
C THR A 377 16.66 -40.52 36.87
N ASP A 378 15.95 -40.01 35.86
CA ASP A 378 15.90 -38.58 35.51
C ASP A 378 14.49 -38.27 35.02
N GLY A 379 13.61 -38.07 36.00
CA GLY A 379 12.23 -37.68 35.80
C GLY A 379 12.09 -36.20 35.50
N ASP A 380 11.09 -35.94 34.66
CA ASP A 380 10.14 -34.84 34.80
C ASP A 380 10.51 -33.45 34.23
N GLY A 381 10.72 -33.42 32.92
CA GLY A 381 10.63 -32.18 32.13
C GLY A 381 10.27 -32.37 30.65
N ARG A 382 10.30 -33.62 30.14
CA ARG A 382 10.13 -33.94 28.71
C ARG A 382 8.70 -34.31 28.30
N GLU A 383 7.86 -34.78 29.21
CA GLU A 383 6.46 -35.16 28.89
C GLU A 383 5.49 -33.96 28.94
N VAL A 384 5.78 -32.94 29.74
CA VAL A 384 4.84 -31.84 30.02
C VAL A 384 4.67 -30.88 28.82
N ALA A 385 5.70 -30.71 27.99
CA ALA A 385 5.65 -29.80 26.84
C ALA A 385 4.78 -30.33 25.67
N ASN A 386 4.69 -31.65 25.50
CA ASN A 386 4.00 -32.31 24.38
C ASN A 386 2.47 -32.27 24.51
N ALA A 387 1.93 -32.15 25.73
CA ALA A 387 0.49 -32.14 26.00
C ALA A 387 -0.18 -30.78 25.68
N HIS A 388 0.58 -29.71 25.46
CA HIS A 388 0.01 -28.35 25.39
C HIS A 388 -0.37 -27.86 23.99
N PHE A 389 0.13 -28.44 22.89
CA PHE A 389 -0.14 -27.97 21.52
C PHE A 389 -1.18 -28.82 20.76
N TYR A 390 -1.03 -30.13 20.78
CA TYR A 390 -1.99 -31.06 20.17
C TYR A 390 -3.15 -31.38 21.10
N SER A 391 -4.31 -31.64 20.52
CA SER A 391 -5.35 -32.37 21.24
C SER A 391 -5.01 -33.86 21.25
N THR A 392 -5.74 -34.62 22.06
CA THR A 392 -5.71 -36.09 22.03
C THR A 392 -6.35 -36.67 20.76
N ASN A 393 -7.06 -35.86 19.99
CA ASN A 393 -7.85 -36.30 18.85
C ASN A 393 -7.07 -36.19 17.53
N THR A 394 -7.34 -37.11 16.61
CA THR A 394 -6.73 -37.16 15.27
C THR A 394 -7.75 -36.72 14.21
N PHE A 395 -7.28 -36.40 13.00
CA PHE A 395 -8.20 -36.09 11.91
C PHE A 395 -9.11 -37.28 11.54
N ASP A 396 -8.66 -38.52 11.81
CA ASP A 396 -9.46 -39.73 11.57
C ASP A 396 -10.70 -39.82 12.48
N SER A 397 -10.75 -39.09 13.61
CA SER A 397 -11.94 -39.07 14.47
C SER A 397 -13.05 -38.16 13.95
N LEU A 398 -12.80 -37.38 12.89
CA LEU A 398 -13.78 -36.48 12.28
C LEU A 398 -14.52 -37.17 11.13
N PRO A 399 -15.78 -36.81 10.86
CA PRO A 399 -16.58 -37.34 9.76
C PRO A 399 -16.18 -36.70 8.41
N LEU A 400 -14.92 -36.91 8.02
CA LEU A 400 -14.31 -36.42 6.78
C LEU A 400 -14.40 -37.50 5.68
N THR A 401 -14.36 -37.07 4.43
CA THR A 401 -14.28 -37.98 3.29
C THR A 401 -12.90 -38.64 3.17
N GLU A 402 -12.86 -39.83 2.55
CA GLU A 402 -11.60 -40.56 2.30
C GLU A 402 -10.58 -39.72 1.49
N ALA A 403 -11.06 -38.90 0.56
CA ALA A 403 -10.22 -38.00 -0.23
C ALA A 403 -9.49 -36.98 0.68
N THR A 404 -10.22 -36.30 1.57
CA THR A 404 -9.66 -35.34 2.52
C THR A 404 -8.71 -36.03 3.49
N GLN A 405 -9.11 -37.18 4.05
CA GLN A 405 -8.27 -37.93 4.99
C GLN A 405 -6.96 -38.40 4.34
N ARG A 406 -7.02 -38.90 3.10
CA ARG A 406 -5.85 -39.29 2.32
C ARG A 406 -4.91 -38.10 2.10
N ALA A 407 -5.44 -36.96 1.66
CA ALA A 407 -4.65 -35.75 1.47
C ALA A 407 -3.92 -35.32 2.76
N LEU A 408 -4.62 -35.34 3.89
CA LEU A 408 -4.05 -34.98 5.19
C LEU A 408 -2.95 -35.96 5.63
N ARG A 409 -3.13 -37.27 5.40
CA ARG A 409 -2.13 -38.30 5.74
C ARG A 409 -0.85 -38.13 4.90
N GLU A 410 -0.98 -37.91 3.60
CA GLU A 410 0.16 -37.72 2.69
C GLU A 410 0.90 -36.40 2.94
N ALA A 411 0.18 -35.34 3.30
CA ALA A 411 0.77 -34.08 3.73
C ALA A 411 1.41 -34.16 5.14
N GLY A 412 1.30 -35.30 5.83
CA GLY A 412 1.94 -35.55 7.12
C GLY A 412 1.16 -35.06 8.35
N PHE A 413 -0.10 -34.66 8.19
CA PHE A 413 -0.96 -34.15 9.27
C PHE A 413 -1.66 -35.30 10.02
N LYS A 414 -1.02 -35.83 11.07
CA LYS A 414 -1.56 -36.97 11.86
C LYS A 414 -2.42 -36.57 13.06
N LYS A 415 -2.06 -35.51 13.78
CA LYS A 415 -2.75 -35.06 15.00
C LYS A 415 -3.32 -33.66 14.82
N MET A 416 -4.45 -33.38 15.46
CA MET A 416 -5.05 -32.04 15.44
C MET A 416 -4.44 -31.14 16.50
N SER A 417 -4.18 -29.88 16.17
CA SER A 417 -3.86 -28.86 17.18
C SER A 417 -5.13 -28.50 17.97
N LYS A 418 -4.97 -27.94 19.17
CA LYS A 418 -6.13 -27.60 20.03
C LYS A 418 -7.12 -26.64 19.35
N ILE A 419 -6.66 -25.71 18.50
CA ILE A 419 -7.57 -24.82 17.74
C ILE A 419 -8.34 -25.60 16.68
N GLN A 420 -7.70 -26.55 16.00
CA GLN A 420 -8.33 -27.41 14.99
C GLN A 420 -9.40 -28.29 15.64
N ASP A 421 -9.07 -28.95 16.74
CA ASP A 421 -9.96 -29.84 17.48
C ASP A 421 -11.23 -29.13 17.99
N LYS A 422 -11.08 -27.89 18.47
CA LYS A 422 -12.23 -27.10 18.92
C LYS A 422 -13.03 -26.46 17.78
N ALA A 423 -12.38 -26.05 16.69
CA ALA A 423 -13.04 -25.29 15.62
C ALA A 423 -13.70 -26.18 14.57
N ILE A 424 -13.02 -27.24 14.11
CA ILE A 424 -13.45 -28.05 12.96
C ILE A 424 -14.85 -28.67 13.18
N PRO A 425 -15.19 -29.27 14.33
CA PRO A 425 -16.52 -29.85 14.55
C PRO A 425 -17.66 -28.82 14.43
N HIS A 426 -17.44 -27.60 14.91
CA HIS A 426 -18.41 -26.51 14.79
C HIS A 426 -18.54 -26.02 13.34
N LEU A 427 -17.43 -25.91 12.63
CA LEU A 427 -17.38 -25.48 11.24
C LEU A 427 -18.04 -26.50 10.30
N LEU A 428 -17.84 -27.80 10.52
CA LEU A 428 -18.50 -28.87 9.75
C LEU A 428 -20.03 -28.89 9.91
N GLN A 429 -20.56 -28.29 10.98
CA GLN A 429 -22.00 -28.12 11.19
C GLN A 429 -22.56 -26.83 10.55
N GLY A 430 -21.73 -26.06 9.85
CA GLY A 430 -22.14 -24.82 9.18
C GLY A 430 -22.27 -23.61 10.11
N ARG A 431 -21.72 -23.66 11.34
CA ARG A 431 -21.77 -22.53 12.29
C ARG A 431 -20.68 -21.50 11.99
N ASP A 432 -20.99 -20.22 12.21
CA ASP A 432 -20.00 -19.14 12.18
C ASP A 432 -19.05 -19.24 13.38
N VAL A 433 -17.76 -18.96 13.18
CA VAL A 433 -16.73 -19.10 14.21
C VAL A 433 -15.84 -17.87 14.29
N LEU A 434 -15.61 -17.42 15.53
CA LEU A 434 -14.54 -16.48 15.89
C LEU A 434 -13.44 -17.26 16.60
N GLY A 435 -12.37 -17.58 15.87
CA GLY A 435 -11.21 -18.32 16.38
C GLY A 435 -10.12 -17.38 16.89
N SER A 436 -9.70 -17.59 18.15
CA SER A 436 -8.61 -16.86 18.79
C SER A 436 -7.49 -17.82 19.17
N ALA A 437 -6.37 -17.74 18.47
CA ALA A 437 -5.18 -18.55 18.74
C ALA A 437 -3.91 -17.86 18.24
N LYS A 438 -2.78 -18.09 18.91
CA LYS A 438 -1.47 -17.54 18.52
C LYS A 438 -1.07 -17.93 17.09
N SER A 439 -0.17 -17.17 16.47
CA SER A 439 0.41 -17.53 15.16
C SER A 439 1.20 -18.85 15.27
N GLY A 440 1.16 -19.68 14.22
CA GLY A 440 1.79 -21.00 14.23
C GLY A 440 1.01 -22.10 14.98
N SER A 441 -0.21 -21.83 15.46
CA SER A 441 -1.09 -22.82 16.11
C SER A 441 -1.80 -23.79 15.15
N GLY A 442 -1.50 -23.73 13.84
CA GLY A 442 -2.14 -24.58 12.84
C GLY A 442 -3.55 -24.13 12.42
N LYS A 443 -3.89 -22.83 12.57
CA LYS A 443 -5.22 -22.28 12.19
C LYS A 443 -5.64 -22.58 10.76
N THR A 444 -4.68 -22.66 9.83
CA THR A 444 -4.97 -22.85 8.40
C THR A 444 -5.80 -24.11 8.13
N LEU A 445 -5.41 -25.26 8.68
CA LEU A 445 -6.19 -26.49 8.52
C LEU A 445 -7.55 -26.43 9.22
N ALA A 446 -7.70 -25.60 10.25
CA ALA A 446 -8.96 -25.46 10.98
C ALA A 446 -10.09 -24.92 10.08
N TYR A 447 -9.77 -24.07 9.09
CA TYR A 447 -10.75 -23.57 8.12
C TYR A 447 -10.65 -24.23 6.73
N VAL A 448 -9.47 -24.67 6.28
CA VAL A 448 -9.32 -25.31 4.96
C VAL A 448 -10.08 -26.65 4.90
N VAL A 449 -9.97 -27.48 5.94
CA VAL A 449 -10.62 -28.81 5.97
C VAL A 449 -12.15 -28.69 5.86
N PRO A 450 -12.85 -27.87 6.68
CA PRO A 450 -14.29 -27.67 6.54
C PRO A 450 -14.73 -27.10 5.19
N ILE A 451 -13.95 -26.19 4.59
CA ILE A 451 -14.27 -25.60 3.28
C ILE A 451 -14.32 -26.68 2.20
N ILE A 452 -13.28 -27.51 2.12
CA ILE A 452 -13.17 -28.54 1.09
C ILE A 452 -14.27 -29.59 1.27
N GLU A 453 -14.53 -30.01 2.51
CA GLU A 453 -15.61 -30.93 2.85
C GLU A 453 -16.99 -30.38 2.45
N LEU A 454 -17.26 -29.11 2.74
CA LEU A 454 -18.52 -28.48 2.35
C LEU A 454 -18.68 -28.44 0.82
N LEU A 455 -17.67 -27.96 0.10
CA LEU A 455 -17.72 -27.84 -1.35
C LEU A 455 -17.82 -29.21 -2.04
N HIS A 456 -17.19 -30.23 -1.48
CA HIS A 456 -17.31 -31.60 -1.96
C HIS A 456 -18.73 -32.15 -1.72
N LYS A 457 -19.29 -31.99 -0.52
CA LYS A 457 -20.64 -32.48 -0.16
C LYS A 457 -21.75 -31.85 -0.99
N VAL A 458 -21.60 -30.59 -1.38
CA VAL A 458 -22.57 -29.90 -2.25
C VAL A 458 -22.27 -30.06 -3.74
N GLU A 459 -21.31 -30.92 -4.09
CA GLU A 459 -20.85 -31.17 -5.46
C GLU A 459 -20.54 -29.88 -6.24
N PHE A 460 -19.85 -28.95 -5.59
CA PHE A 460 -19.56 -27.64 -6.16
C PHE A 460 -18.63 -27.76 -7.37
N LYS A 461 -19.08 -27.31 -8.55
CA LYS A 461 -18.37 -27.41 -9.84
C LYS A 461 -17.82 -26.05 -10.28
N PRO A 462 -16.84 -25.99 -11.20
CA PRO A 462 -16.32 -24.73 -11.75
C PRO A 462 -17.40 -23.76 -12.27
N ARG A 463 -18.43 -24.30 -12.93
CA ARG A 463 -19.59 -23.52 -13.42
C ARG A 463 -20.36 -22.76 -12.34
N ASN A 464 -20.25 -23.18 -11.08
CA ASN A 464 -20.92 -22.51 -9.96
C ASN A 464 -20.17 -21.23 -9.55
N GLY A 465 -18.96 -21.00 -10.05
CA GLY A 465 -18.11 -19.86 -9.71
C GLY A 465 -17.27 -20.13 -8.47
N THR A 466 -17.18 -19.13 -7.58
CA THR A 466 -16.44 -19.21 -6.32
C THR A 466 -17.35 -19.55 -5.16
N GLY A 467 -17.06 -20.68 -4.51
CA GLY A 467 -17.77 -21.19 -3.35
C GLY A 467 -17.09 -20.82 -2.02
N ALA A 468 -15.79 -20.54 -2.01
CA ALA A 468 -15.09 -20.07 -0.81
C ALA A 468 -14.06 -18.99 -1.12
N ILE A 469 -14.00 -17.97 -0.26
CA ILE A 469 -13.01 -16.89 -0.31
C ILE A 469 -12.25 -16.87 1.02
N ILE A 470 -10.93 -16.93 0.96
CA ILE A 470 -10.02 -16.82 2.10
C ILE A 470 -9.23 -15.52 1.95
N ILE A 471 -9.50 -14.56 2.83
CA ILE A 471 -8.85 -13.26 2.86
C ILE A 471 -7.66 -13.32 3.81
N VAL A 472 -6.50 -12.90 3.31
CA VAL A 472 -5.23 -12.84 4.06
C VAL A 472 -4.62 -11.44 3.99
N PRO A 473 -3.97 -10.94 5.05
CA PRO A 473 -3.41 -9.58 5.09
C PRO A 473 -2.23 -9.36 4.14
N THR A 474 -1.46 -10.40 3.82
CA THR A 474 -0.19 -10.28 3.08
C THR A 474 -0.13 -11.28 1.94
N ARG A 475 0.64 -10.92 0.90
CA ARG A 475 0.82 -11.77 -0.28
C ARG A 475 1.49 -13.09 0.10
N GLU A 476 2.45 -13.01 1.00
CA GLU A 476 3.27 -14.13 1.37
C GLU A 476 2.51 -15.15 2.23
N LEU A 477 1.68 -14.67 3.18
CA LEU A 477 0.72 -15.55 3.86
C LEU A 477 -0.26 -16.18 2.86
N GLY A 478 -0.70 -15.43 1.84
CA GLY A 478 -1.55 -15.96 0.78
C GLY A 478 -0.93 -17.11 0.00
N ILE A 479 0.35 -16.99 -0.36
CA ILE A 479 1.08 -18.08 -1.02
C ILE A 479 1.15 -19.32 -0.11
N GLN A 480 1.38 -19.14 1.18
CA GLN A 480 1.45 -20.24 2.13
C GLN A 480 0.10 -20.94 2.30
N VAL A 481 -0.97 -20.17 2.56
CA VAL A 481 -2.33 -20.71 2.68
C VAL A 481 -2.75 -21.40 1.39
N TYR A 482 -2.39 -20.83 0.23
CA TYR A 482 -2.64 -21.45 -1.07
C TYR A 482 -1.90 -22.78 -1.24
N GLY A 483 -0.67 -22.90 -0.74
CA GLY A 483 0.06 -24.17 -0.69
C GLY A 483 -0.71 -25.24 0.09
N VAL A 484 -1.22 -24.89 1.28
CA VAL A 484 -2.03 -25.81 2.09
C VAL A 484 -3.35 -26.17 1.37
N VAL A 485 -4.02 -25.19 0.75
CA VAL A 485 -5.24 -25.46 -0.04
C VAL A 485 -4.95 -26.44 -1.17
N ARG A 486 -3.84 -26.26 -1.91
CA ARG A 486 -3.44 -27.17 -2.99
C ARG A 486 -3.18 -28.58 -2.47
N ASP A 487 -2.44 -28.70 -1.38
CA ASP A 487 -2.05 -30.00 -0.83
C ASP A 487 -3.28 -30.77 -0.29
N VAL A 488 -4.24 -30.08 0.36
CA VAL A 488 -5.48 -30.72 0.85
C VAL A 488 -6.48 -30.98 -0.28
N CYS A 489 -6.51 -30.15 -1.33
CA CYS A 489 -7.36 -30.37 -2.52
C CYS A 489 -6.84 -31.45 -3.48
N ALA A 490 -5.69 -32.08 -3.24
CA ALA A 490 -5.04 -32.99 -4.19
C ALA A 490 -5.94 -34.14 -4.71
N TYR A 491 -6.90 -34.59 -3.91
CA TYR A 491 -7.85 -35.66 -4.24
C TYR A 491 -9.29 -35.18 -4.48
N HIS A 492 -9.48 -33.88 -4.73
CA HIS A 492 -10.77 -33.24 -4.91
C HIS A 492 -10.90 -32.58 -6.28
N SER A 493 -12.13 -32.47 -6.81
CA SER A 493 -12.39 -31.84 -8.12
C SER A 493 -12.47 -30.31 -8.07
N GLN A 494 -12.38 -29.71 -6.89
CA GLN A 494 -12.55 -28.28 -6.66
C GLN A 494 -11.35 -27.50 -7.19
N THR A 495 -11.62 -26.49 -8.03
CA THR A 495 -10.58 -25.59 -8.55
C THR A 495 -10.17 -24.55 -7.51
N HIS A 496 -8.89 -24.19 -7.48
CA HIS A 496 -8.36 -23.20 -6.53
C HIS A 496 -7.44 -22.17 -7.20
N GLY A 497 -7.49 -20.93 -6.72
CA GLY A 497 -6.72 -19.81 -7.28
C GLY A 497 -6.19 -18.86 -6.22
N LEU A 498 -5.07 -18.21 -6.54
CA LEU A 498 -4.44 -17.18 -5.72
C LEU A 498 -4.58 -15.82 -6.41
N VAL A 499 -5.16 -14.85 -5.69
CA VAL A 499 -5.46 -13.50 -6.19
C VAL A 499 -4.78 -12.47 -5.31
N MET A 500 -3.66 -11.93 -5.77
CA MET A 500 -2.87 -11.00 -4.97
C MET A 500 -2.21 -9.93 -5.82
N GLY A 501 -1.96 -8.76 -5.23
CA GLY A 501 -1.35 -7.66 -5.98
C GLY A 501 0.01 -8.05 -6.59
N GLY A 502 0.41 -7.38 -7.67
CA GLY A 502 1.71 -7.59 -8.31
C GLY A 502 1.81 -8.79 -9.25
N ALA A 503 0.78 -9.64 -9.33
CA ALA A 503 0.62 -10.64 -10.38
C ALA A 503 -0.18 -10.08 -11.57
N ASN A 504 -0.18 -10.79 -12.70
CA ASN A 504 -0.81 -10.33 -13.94
C ASN A 504 -2.34 -10.39 -13.82
N ARG A 505 -2.97 -9.21 -13.77
CA ARG A 505 -4.41 -9.04 -13.60
C ARG A 505 -5.24 -9.69 -14.70
N GLY A 506 -4.76 -9.63 -15.96
CA GLY A 506 -5.48 -10.22 -17.09
C GLY A 506 -5.59 -11.73 -16.96
N ARG A 507 -4.49 -12.39 -16.60
CA ARG A 507 -4.48 -13.86 -16.36
C ARG A 507 -5.35 -14.25 -15.16
N GLU A 508 -5.35 -13.46 -14.10
CA GLU A 508 -6.25 -13.68 -12.95
C GLU A 508 -7.71 -13.55 -13.35
N ALA A 509 -8.07 -12.47 -14.07
CA ALA A 509 -9.43 -12.24 -14.54
C ALA A 509 -9.94 -13.39 -15.41
N GLU A 510 -9.11 -13.88 -16.34
CA GLU A 510 -9.46 -15.01 -17.20
C GLU A 510 -9.68 -16.30 -16.39
N LYS A 511 -8.80 -16.61 -15.43
CA LYS A 511 -8.97 -17.77 -14.55
C LYS A 511 -10.22 -17.67 -13.70
N LEU A 512 -10.49 -16.50 -13.12
CA LEU A 512 -11.69 -16.26 -12.31
C LEU A 512 -12.97 -16.41 -13.13
N ALA A 513 -12.98 -15.92 -14.38
CA ALA A 513 -14.10 -16.07 -15.30
C ALA A 513 -14.36 -17.52 -15.72
N LYS A 514 -13.32 -18.36 -15.79
CA LYS A 514 -13.43 -19.81 -16.03
C LYS A 514 -14.05 -20.59 -14.85
N GLY A 515 -14.13 -19.99 -13.66
CA GLY A 515 -14.75 -20.59 -12.48
C GLY A 515 -13.74 -21.23 -11.53
N VAL A 516 -13.24 -20.42 -10.58
CA VAL A 516 -12.37 -20.87 -9.49
C VAL A 516 -13.22 -21.10 -8.24
N ASN A 517 -13.26 -22.31 -7.68
CA ASN A 517 -14.11 -22.65 -6.54
C ASN A 517 -13.59 -22.09 -5.21
N ILE A 518 -12.27 -22.15 -4.97
CA ILE A 518 -11.63 -21.65 -3.76
C ILE A 518 -10.64 -20.53 -4.13
N VAL A 519 -10.88 -19.32 -3.62
CA VAL A 519 -10.01 -18.17 -3.89
C VAL A 519 -9.29 -17.76 -2.61
N VAL A 520 -7.96 -17.79 -2.62
CA VAL A 520 -7.12 -17.17 -1.59
C VAL A 520 -6.72 -15.79 -2.08
N ALA A 521 -6.97 -14.73 -1.31
CA ALA A 521 -6.75 -13.38 -1.80
C ALA A 521 -6.33 -12.34 -0.75
N THR A 522 -5.61 -11.31 -1.22
CA THR A 522 -5.37 -10.09 -0.45
C THR A 522 -6.49 -9.07 -0.67
N PRO A 523 -6.95 -8.30 0.35
CA PRO A 523 -8.13 -7.44 0.27
C PRO A 523 -8.18 -6.53 -0.96
N GLY A 524 -7.15 -5.70 -1.18
CA GLY A 524 -7.17 -4.73 -2.27
C GLY A 524 -7.28 -5.34 -3.67
N ARG A 525 -6.62 -6.49 -3.92
CA ARG A 525 -6.71 -7.17 -5.22
C ARG A 525 -8.03 -7.92 -5.39
N LEU A 526 -8.56 -8.50 -4.30
CA LEU A 526 -9.89 -9.12 -4.32
C LEU A 526 -10.96 -8.08 -4.64
N LEU A 527 -10.92 -6.92 -4.01
CA LEU A 527 -11.87 -5.83 -4.24
C LEU A 527 -11.85 -5.35 -5.70
N ASP A 528 -10.66 -5.16 -6.28
CA ASP A 528 -10.53 -4.85 -7.71
C ASP A 528 -11.22 -5.91 -8.59
N HIS A 529 -11.01 -7.20 -8.32
CA HIS A 529 -11.68 -8.25 -9.10
C HIS A 529 -13.20 -8.26 -8.89
N LEU A 530 -13.68 -8.07 -7.67
CA LEU A 530 -15.12 -8.00 -7.36
C LEU A 530 -15.81 -6.83 -8.07
N GLN A 531 -15.11 -5.70 -8.27
CA GLN A 531 -15.67 -4.51 -8.92
C GLN A 531 -15.52 -4.52 -10.45
N ASN A 532 -14.40 -5.04 -10.95
CA ASN A 532 -13.93 -4.75 -12.31
C ASN A 532 -13.66 -6.00 -13.16
N THR A 533 -14.07 -7.20 -12.73
CA THR A 533 -13.90 -8.43 -13.53
C THR A 533 -15.26 -8.97 -13.96
N SER A 534 -15.56 -8.83 -15.25
CA SER A 534 -16.73 -9.46 -15.86
C SER A 534 -16.60 -10.98 -15.81
N GLY A 535 -17.68 -11.66 -15.43
CA GLY A 535 -17.71 -13.12 -15.34
C GLY A 535 -17.16 -13.70 -14.02
N PHE A 536 -16.70 -12.87 -13.07
CA PHE A 536 -16.33 -13.37 -11.74
C PHE A 536 -17.59 -13.67 -10.89
N VAL A 537 -18.02 -14.93 -10.90
CA VAL A 537 -19.25 -15.36 -10.23
C VAL A 537 -19.00 -15.65 -8.74
N VAL A 538 -19.48 -14.77 -7.87
CA VAL A 538 -19.39 -14.92 -6.40
C VAL A 538 -20.76 -15.05 -5.71
N GLN A 539 -21.87 -15.05 -6.45
CA GLN A 539 -23.22 -15.09 -5.88
C GLN A 539 -23.54 -16.41 -5.16
N ASN A 540 -22.83 -17.49 -5.51
CA ASN A 540 -22.98 -18.81 -4.91
C ASN A 540 -21.99 -19.07 -3.75
N LEU A 541 -21.38 -18.02 -3.20
CA LEU A 541 -20.40 -18.15 -2.12
C LEU A 541 -21.01 -18.85 -0.90
N GLN A 542 -20.36 -19.92 -0.46
CA GLN A 542 -20.73 -20.70 0.73
C GLN A 542 -19.94 -20.25 1.97
N CYS A 543 -18.65 -19.94 1.81
CA CYS A 543 -17.76 -19.60 2.92
C CYS A 543 -16.98 -18.30 2.68
N LEU A 544 -16.86 -17.47 3.72
CA LEU A 544 -15.92 -16.37 3.82
C LEU A 544 -14.99 -16.59 5.01
N VAL A 545 -13.69 -16.58 4.78
CA VAL A 545 -12.67 -16.61 5.84
C VAL A 545 -11.90 -15.31 5.86
N VAL A 546 -11.69 -14.76 7.05
CA VAL A 546 -10.75 -13.66 7.29
C VAL A 546 -9.67 -14.17 8.25
N ASP A 547 -8.49 -14.44 7.73
CA ASP A 547 -7.33 -14.88 8.54
C ASP A 547 -6.47 -13.67 8.95
N GLU A 548 -5.86 -13.76 10.13
CA GLU A 548 -5.16 -12.66 10.79
C GLU A 548 -5.95 -11.34 10.74
N THR A 549 -7.20 -11.38 11.22
CA THR A 549 -8.15 -10.24 11.13
C THR A 549 -7.61 -8.97 11.77
N ASP A 550 -6.99 -9.08 12.94
CA ASP A 550 -6.30 -7.97 13.60
C ASP A 550 -5.25 -7.33 12.68
N ARG A 551 -4.50 -8.14 11.96
CA ARG A 551 -3.48 -7.69 11.02
C ARG A 551 -4.05 -7.00 9.79
N VAL A 552 -5.17 -7.48 9.27
CA VAL A 552 -5.88 -6.84 8.14
C VAL A 552 -6.24 -5.39 8.51
N LEU A 553 -6.74 -5.18 9.74
CA LEU A 553 -7.10 -3.86 10.25
C LEU A 553 -5.87 -2.97 10.51
N GLU A 554 -4.81 -3.51 11.12
CA GLU A 554 -3.55 -2.78 11.37
C GLU A 554 -2.88 -2.27 10.08
N LEU A 555 -3.04 -3.00 8.98
CA LEU A 555 -2.51 -2.61 7.67
C LEU A 555 -3.35 -1.53 6.96
N GLY A 556 -4.47 -1.12 7.56
CA GLY A 556 -5.34 -0.09 7.02
C GLY A 556 -6.32 -0.60 5.95
N PHE A 557 -6.54 -1.92 5.84
CA PHE A 557 -7.49 -2.50 4.88
C PHE A 557 -8.96 -2.47 5.35
N GLU A 558 -9.27 -1.69 6.39
CA GLU A 558 -10.60 -1.67 6.99
C GLU A 558 -11.69 -1.27 5.98
N GLU A 559 -11.43 -0.25 5.18
CA GLU A 559 -12.38 0.25 4.18
C GLU A 559 -12.56 -0.74 3.03
N GLU A 560 -11.48 -1.36 2.54
CA GLU A 560 -11.56 -2.42 1.54
C GLU A 560 -12.36 -3.61 2.06
N MET A 561 -12.17 -4.01 3.33
CA MET A 561 -12.91 -5.10 3.93
C MET A 561 -14.41 -4.81 4.04
N LYS A 562 -14.79 -3.58 4.45
CA LYS A 562 -16.20 -3.15 4.48
C LYS A 562 -16.83 -3.25 3.08
N GLN A 563 -16.12 -2.82 2.05
CA GLN A 563 -16.60 -2.91 0.66
C GLN A 563 -16.72 -4.35 0.17
N ILE A 564 -15.72 -5.21 0.45
CA ILE A 564 -15.75 -6.63 0.10
C ILE A 564 -16.98 -7.29 0.74
N VAL A 565 -17.17 -7.12 2.05
CA VAL A 565 -18.30 -7.70 2.79
C VAL A 565 -19.64 -7.25 2.21
N LYS A 566 -19.75 -6.00 1.76
CA LYS A 566 -20.94 -5.44 1.11
C LYS A 566 -21.22 -6.03 -0.28
N LEU A 567 -20.18 -6.34 -1.05
CA LEU A 567 -20.31 -6.92 -2.40
C LEU A 567 -20.59 -8.43 -2.38
N LEU A 568 -20.18 -9.14 -1.33
CA LEU A 568 -20.36 -10.58 -1.19
C LEU A 568 -21.77 -10.96 -0.71
N PRO A 569 -22.32 -12.10 -1.16
CA PRO A 569 -23.68 -12.52 -0.80
C PRO A 569 -23.78 -12.82 0.69
N THR A 570 -24.87 -12.37 1.32
CA THR A 570 -24.97 -12.40 2.78
C THR A 570 -25.33 -13.75 3.38
N LYS A 571 -25.87 -14.69 2.58
CA LYS A 571 -26.17 -16.07 3.00
C LYS A 571 -24.93 -16.93 2.76
N ARG A 572 -24.03 -16.94 3.74
CA ARG A 572 -22.76 -17.67 3.75
C ARG A 572 -22.35 -17.96 5.19
N GLN A 573 -21.49 -18.95 5.39
CA GLN A 573 -20.78 -19.17 6.65
C GLN A 573 -19.55 -18.24 6.70
N THR A 574 -19.38 -17.50 7.79
CA THR A 574 -18.24 -16.61 8.00
C THR A 574 -17.36 -17.13 9.13
N MET A 575 -16.05 -17.22 8.87
CA MET A 575 -15.04 -17.65 9.83
C MET A 575 -14.01 -16.54 9.97
N MET A 576 -13.75 -16.09 11.19
CA MET A 576 -12.69 -15.10 11.44
C MET A 576 -11.68 -15.66 12.42
N PHE A 577 -10.41 -15.58 12.04
CA PHE A 577 -9.30 -16.03 12.86
C PHE A 577 -8.40 -14.84 13.17
N SER A 578 -8.04 -14.71 14.44
CA SER A 578 -7.20 -13.60 14.94
C SER A 578 -6.30 -14.09 16.07
N ALA A 579 -5.14 -13.46 16.24
CA ALA A 579 -4.31 -13.68 17.43
C ALA A 579 -4.85 -12.89 18.62
N THR A 580 -5.48 -11.74 18.36
CA THR A 580 -6.00 -10.81 19.37
C THR A 580 -7.48 -10.53 19.20
N GLN A 581 -8.18 -10.26 20.30
CA GLN A 581 -9.58 -9.83 20.30
C GLN A 581 -9.65 -8.35 20.67
N THR A 582 -9.51 -7.47 19.67
CA THR A 582 -9.67 -6.02 19.85
C THR A 582 -11.09 -5.59 19.52
N SER A 583 -11.50 -4.38 19.95
CA SER A 583 -12.80 -3.80 19.60
C SER A 583 -13.01 -3.74 18.10
N ASN A 584 -11.99 -3.32 17.33
CA ASN A 584 -12.09 -3.19 15.88
C ASN A 584 -12.30 -4.55 15.19
N VAL A 585 -11.70 -5.63 15.73
CA VAL A 585 -11.97 -7.00 15.24
C VAL A 585 -13.42 -7.39 15.52
N GLN A 586 -13.96 -7.04 16.69
CA GLN A 586 -15.37 -7.28 17.01
C GLN A 586 -16.31 -6.47 16.13
N ASP A 587 -15.97 -5.23 15.79
CA ASP A 587 -16.78 -4.39 14.90
C ASP A 587 -16.81 -4.96 13.47
N LEU A 588 -15.67 -5.41 12.96
CA LEU A 588 -15.62 -6.12 11.69
C LEU A 588 -16.39 -7.45 11.73
N ALA A 589 -16.35 -8.16 12.86
CA ALA A 589 -17.14 -9.37 13.06
C ALA A 589 -18.65 -9.08 13.04
N ARG A 590 -19.10 -8.01 13.69
CA ARG A 590 -20.51 -7.57 13.66
C ARG A 590 -20.98 -7.21 12.25
N LEU A 591 -20.09 -6.68 11.42
CA LEU A 591 -20.41 -6.36 10.02
C LEU A 591 -20.46 -7.59 9.11
N SER A 592 -19.62 -8.60 9.37
CA SER A 592 -19.41 -9.75 8.47
C SER A 592 -20.17 -11.02 8.87
N ILE A 593 -20.60 -11.13 10.13
CA ILE A 593 -21.29 -12.27 10.71
C ILE A 593 -22.70 -11.84 11.12
N LYS A 594 -23.72 -12.54 10.60
CA LYS A 594 -25.13 -12.23 10.89
C LYS A 594 -25.65 -12.88 12.16
N ASN A 595 -25.27 -14.12 12.38
CA ASN A 595 -25.71 -14.91 13.53
C ASN A 595 -24.69 -14.80 14.67
N LYS A 596 -25.07 -15.17 15.89
CA LYS A 596 -24.13 -15.22 17.00
C LYS A 596 -23.05 -16.28 16.71
N PRO A 597 -21.77 -15.88 16.53
CA PRO A 597 -20.72 -16.84 16.24
C PRO A 597 -20.31 -17.63 17.48
N ILE A 598 -19.75 -18.81 17.26
CA ILE A 598 -19.09 -19.58 18.31
C ILE A 598 -17.68 -19.00 18.51
N ALA A 599 -17.42 -18.47 19.70
CA ALA A 599 -16.10 -18.01 20.08
C ALA A 599 -15.24 -19.21 20.55
N VAL A 600 -14.17 -19.49 19.83
CA VAL A 600 -13.21 -20.55 20.16
C VAL A 600 -11.90 -19.90 20.59
N SER A 601 -11.50 -20.10 21.85
CA SER A 601 -10.22 -19.63 22.38
C SER A 601 -9.39 -20.79 22.94
N VAL A 602 -8.08 -20.72 22.73
CA VAL A 602 -7.11 -21.72 23.20
C VAL A 602 -5.96 -21.12 24.03
N ASP A 603 -5.88 -19.79 24.14
CA ASP A 603 -4.69 -19.10 24.66
C ASP A 603 -4.96 -18.11 25.81
N THR A 604 -6.05 -18.25 26.57
CA THR A 604 -6.41 -17.25 27.60
C THR A 604 -5.69 -17.40 28.96
N ASP A 605 -5.03 -18.52 29.26
CA ASP A 605 -4.48 -18.78 30.60
C ASP A 605 -2.94 -18.93 30.64
N ALA A 606 -2.22 -18.35 29.67
CA ALA A 606 -0.75 -18.37 29.72
C ALA A 606 -0.21 -17.24 30.62
N GLU A 607 0.56 -17.59 31.66
CA GLU A 607 1.27 -16.63 32.52
C GLU A 607 2.26 -15.74 31.73
N GLN A 608 2.71 -16.21 30.56
CA GLN A 608 3.65 -15.52 29.67
C GLN A 608 3.09 -15.37 28.25
N ALA A 609 3.40 -14.23 27.61
CA ALA A 609 2.93 -13.93 26.25
C ALA A 609 3.68 -14.67 25.13
N THR A 610 4.73 -15.42 25.48
CA THR A 610 5.64 -16.12 24.55
C THR A 610 5.60 -17.64 24.81
N VAL A 611 6.09 -18.45 23.85
CA VAL A 611 6.08 -19.92 23.97
C VAL A 611 7.11 -20.36 25.00
N SER A 612 6.77 -21.33 25.86
CA SER A 612 7.64 -21.80 26.96
C SER A 612 8.97 -22.42 26.49
N THR A 613 9.06 -22.89 25.24
CA THR A 613 10.27 -23.47 24.65
C THR A 613 11.24 -22.43 24.07
N LEU A 614 10.89 -21.14 24.15
CA LEU A 614 11.69 -20.02 23.64
C LEU A 614 12.59 -19.45 24.75
N GLU A 615 13.91 -19.56 24.58
CA GLU A 615 14.88 -18.89 25.45
C GLU A 615 15.07 -17.44 24.99
N GLN A 616 14.81 -16.48 25.87
CA GLN A 616 14.84 -15.06 25.54
C GLN A 616 15.83 -14.33 26.41
N GLY A 617 16.63 -13.46 25.79
CA GLY A 617 17.44 -12.54 26.53
C GLY A 617 17.82 -11.29 25.77
N TYR A 618 18.48 -10.40 26.49
CA TYR A 618 18.96 -9.13 25.95
C TYR A 618 20.45 -8.99 26.22
N VAL A 619 21.10 -8.16 25.42
CA VAL A 619 22.50 -7.77 25.62
C VAL A 619 22.57 -6.24 25.59
N VAL A 620 23.27 -5.68 26.58
CA VAL A 620 23.58 -4.26 26.60
C VAL A 620 24.91 -4.05 25.89
N CYS A 621 24.90 -3.27 24.82
CA CYS A 621 26.09 -3.01 24.00
C CYS A 621 26.17 -1.51 23.70
N PRO A 622 27.32 -0.85 23.95
CA PRO A 622 27.55 0.51 23.49
C PRO A 622 27.32 0.64 21.98
N ALA A 623 26.83 1.80 21.54
CA ALA A 623 26.41 2.04 20.16
C ALA A 623 27.52 1.71 19.15
N GLU A 624 28.77 2.10 19.45
CA GLU A 624 29.93 1.88 18.58
C GLU A 624 30.35 0.40 18.46
N LYS A 625 30.02 -0.44 19.43
CA LYS A 625 30.34 -1.88 19.41
C LYS A 625 29.20 -2.74 18.86
N ARG A 626 28.02 -2.15 18.61
CA ARG A 626 26.78 -2.87 18.24
C ARG A 626 26.97 -3.77 17.02
N PHE A 627 27.59 -3.26 15.96
CA PHE A 627 27.86 -4.05 14.75
C PHE A 627 28.93 -5.13 14.98
N LEU A 628 29.98 -4.84 15.76
CA LEU A 628 31.04 -5.79 16.07
C LEU A 628 30.49 -7.02 16.81
N LEU A 629 29.53 -6.78 17.71
CA LEU A 629 28.82 -7.84 18.41
C LEU A 629 28.00 -8.70 17.44
N LEU A 630 27.23 -8.08 16.53
CA LEU A 630 26.47 -8.80 15.51
C LEU A 630 27.40 -9.64 14.61
N PHE A 631 28.47 -9.04 14.09
CA PHE A 631 29.45 -9.73 13.26
C PHE A 631 30.05 -10.95 13.98
N THR A 632 30.47 -10.76 15.22
CA THR A 632 31.03 -11.85 16.06
C THR A 632 30.01 -12.95 16.28
N PHE A 633 28.75 -12.59 16.53
CA PHE A 633 27.66 -13.54 16.72
C PHE A 633 27.39 -14.36 15.45
N LEU A 634 27.21 -13.68 14.31
CA LEU A 634 26.92 -14.34 13.02
C LEU A 634 28.05 -15.26 12.59
N ARG A 635 29.31 -14.82 12.72
CA ARG A 635 30.49 -15.63 12.37
C ARG A 635 30.60 -16.92 13.20
N ARG A 636 30.14 -16.93 14.45
CA ARG A 636 30.09 -18.14 15.29
C ARG A 636 28.93 -19.07 14.96
N ASN A 637 27.88 -18.55 14.34
CA ASN A 637 26.63 -19.25 14.08
C ASN A 637 26.35 -19.42 12.57
N LEU A 638 27.39 -19.51 11.73
CA LEU A 638 27.22 -19.69 10.27
C LEU A 638 26.51 -21.01 9.91
N LYS A 639 26.65 -22.04 10.74
CA LYS A 639 25.99 -23.36 10.56
C LYS A 639 24.57 -23.43 11.14
N LYS A 640 23.98 -22.27 11.45
CA LYS A 640 22.68 -22.14 12.09
C LYS A 640 21.77 -21.30 11.21
N LYS A 641 20.47 -21.48 11.37
CA LYS A 641 19.47 -20.65 10.71
C LYS A 641 19.16 -19.45 11.59
N VAL A 642 19.57 -18.26 11.16
CA VAL A 642 19.52 -17.02 11.94
C VAL A 642 18.71 -15.97 11.19
N MET A 643 17.80 -15.29 11.89
CA MET A 643 17.12 -14.10 11.37
C MET A 643 17.56 -12.87 12.17
N VAL A 644 17.83 -11.77 11.48
CA VAL A 644 18.27 -10.50 12.09
C VAL A 644 17.31 -9.39 11.69
N PHE A 645 16.64 -8.79 12.66
CA PHE A 645 15.68 -7.70 12.48
C PHE A 645 16.33 -6.33 12.61
N PHE A 646 16.05 -5.47 11.63
CA PHE A 646 16.45 -4.07 11.58
C PHE A 646 15.22 -3.16 11.46
N SER A 647 15.36 -1.94 11.97
CA SER A 647 14.33 -0.89 11.97
C SER A 647 14.02 -0.31 10.58
N SER A 648 14.96 -0.38 9.63
CA SER A 648 14.80 0.29 8.33
C SER A 648 15.27 -0.56 7.15
N CYS A 649 14.60 -0.37 5.99
CA CYS A 649 14.97 -1.06 4.74
C CYS A 649 16.40 -0.73 4.28
N ASN A 650 16.84 0.52 4.48
CA ASN A 650 18.20 0.92 4.11
C ASN A 650 19.23 0.32 5.07
N SER A 651 18.88 0.14 6.35
CA SER A 651 19.74 -0.57 7.31
C SER A 651 19.93 -2.02 6.87
N VAL A 652 18.86 -2.74 6.54
CA VAL A 652 18.94 -4.12 6.01
C VAL A 652 19.86 -4.17 4.79
N LYS A 653 19.64 -3.30 3.80
CA LYS A 653 20.43 -3.26 2.57
C LYS A 653 21.91 -3.02 2.85
N TYR A 654 22.25 -2.01 3.66
CA TYR A 654 23.64 -1.71 3.99
C TYR A 654 24.33 -2.87 4.71
N HIS A 655 23.68 -3.46 5.73
CA HIS A 655 24.27 -4.56 6.48
C HIS A 655 24.40 -5.82 5.62
N ALA A 656 23.46 -6.09 4.71
CA ALA A 656 23.56 -7.20 3.77
C ALA A 656 24.73 -7.03 2.80
N GLU A 657 24.89 -5.84 2.22
CA GLU A 657 26.03 -5.53 1.36
C GLU A 657 27.34 -5.66 2.14
N LEU A 658 27.41 -5.09 3.34
CA LEU A 658 28.60 -5.14 4.19
C LEU A 658 28.99 -6.57 4.60
N LEU A 659 28.02 -7.37 5.07
CA LEU A 659 28.27 -8.76 5.48
C LEU A 659 28.77 -9.61 4.29
N ASN A 660 28.21 -9.41 3.09
CA ASN A 660 28.70 -10.06 1.88
C ASN A 660 30.13 -9.65 1.50
N TYR A 661 30.52 -8.38 1.71
CA TYR A 661 31.91 -7.94 1.48
C TYR A 661 32.94 -8.53 2.45
N ILE A 662 32.50 -9.03 3.61
CA ILE A 662 33.36 -9.64 4.64
C ILE A 662 33.14 -11.15 4.74
N ASP A 663 32.67 -11.76 3.64
CA ASP A 663 32.48 -13.20 3.45
C ASP A 663 31.53 -13.86 4.46
N ILE A 664 30.46 -13.15 4.84
CA ILE A 664 29.31 -13.71 5.54
C ILE A 664 28.12 -13.70 4.59
N PRO A 665 27.82 -14.85 3.94
CA PRO A 665 26.66 -14.96 3.05
C PRO A 665 25.37 -14.71 3.83
N CYS A 666 24.56 -13.79 3.33
CA CYS A 666 23.25 -13.51 3.91
C CYS A 666 22.23 -13.18 2.84
N TRP A 667 20.99 -13.62 3.07
CA TRP A 667 19.81 -13.16 2.36
C TRP A 667 19.28 -11.88 3.00
N ASP A 668 18.57 -11.07 2.21
CA ASP A 668 17.96 -9.84 2.70
C ASP A 668 16.49 -9.74 2.23
N ILE A 669 15.56 -9.37 3.12
CA ILE A 669 14.15 -9.12 2.79
C ILE A 669 13.71 -7.78 3.39
N HIS A 670 13.29 -6.85 2.52
CA HIS A 670 12.77 -5.55 2.96
C HIS A 670 11.76 -4.98 1.96
N GLY A 671 10.93 -4.03 2.40
CA GLY A 671 9.81 -3.49 1.62
C GLY A 671 10.17 -2.80 0.30
N LYS A 672 11.40 -2.29 0.15
CA LYS A 672 11.88 -1.69 -1.12
C LYS A 672 12.26 -2.71 -2.20
N GLN A 673 12.31 -4.01 -1.92
CA GLN A 673 12.61 -5.02 -2.94
C GLN A 673 11.40 -5.30 -3.81
N LYS A 674 11.64 -5.68 -5.07
CA LYS A 674 10.58 -6.19 -5.96
C LYS A 674 9.98 -7.47 -5.36
N GLN A 675 8.67 -7.66 -5.54
CA GLN A 675 7.96 -8.81 -4.98
C GLN A 675 8.59 -10.15 -5.40
N ALA A 676 8.92 -10.32 -6.68
CA ALA A 676 9.53 -11.56 -7.18
C ALA A 676 10.80 -11.93 -6.41
N ARG A 677 11.68 -10.96 -6.12
CA ARG A 677 12.90 -11.18 -5.33
C ARG A 677 12.57 -11.53 -3.88
N ARG A 678 11.60 -10.83 -3.26
CA ARG A 678 11.15 -11.14 -1.88
C ARG A 678 10.64 -12.59 -1.78
N THR A 679 9.82 -13.00 -2.74
CA THR A 679 9.26 -14.35 -2.82
C THR A 679 10.35 -15.41 -3.05
N SER A 680 11.26 -15.21 -4.00
CA SER A 680 12.39 -16.13 -4.24
C SER A 680 13.28 -16.28 -3.01
N THR A 681 13.72 -15.14 -2.45
CA THR A 681 14.59 -15.10 -1.27
C THR A 681 13.93 -15.79 -0.07
N PHE A 682 12.63 -15.58 0.12
CA PHE A 682 11.87 -16.25 1.16
C PHE A 682 11.84 -17.76 0.97
N PHE A 683 11.54 -18.25 -0.24
CA PHE A 683 11.50 -19.68 -0.51
C PHE A 683 12.88 -20.34 -0.39
N GLU A 684 13.92 -19.69 -0.89
CA GLU A 684 15.31 -20.13 -0.73
C GLU A 684 15.67 -20.27 0.75
N PHE A 685 15.43 -19.23 1.56
CA PHE A 685 15.71 -19.27 2.99
C PHE A 685 14.82 -20.27 3.74
N SER A 686 13.55 -20.41 3.36
CA SER A 686 12.62 -21.36 3.96
C SER A 686 13.11 -22.80 3.76
N LYS A 687 13.56 -23.14 2.54
CA LYS A 687 14.12 -24.46 2.20
C LYS A 687 15.53 -24.70 2.77
N ALA A 688 16.29 -23.63 3.04
CA ALA A 688 17.63 -23.74 3.58
C ALA A 688 17.64 -24.32 5.01
N LYS A 689 18.59 -25.22 5.29
CA LYS A 689 18.81 -25.81 6.62
C LYS A 689 19.59 -24.89 7.56
N GLU A 690 20.49 -24.09 6.99
CA GLU A 690 21.32 -23.10 7.67
C GLU A 690 21.39 -21.82 6.83
N GLY A 691 21.67 -20.68 7.45
CA GLY A 691 21.65 -19.43 6.74
C GLY A 691 21.36 -18.19 7.59
N ILE A 692 21.74 -17.02 7.09
CA ILE A 692 21.44 -15.74 7.74
C ILE A 692 20.47 -14.94 6.87
N LEU A 693 19.33 -14.55 7.43
CA LEU A 693 18.38 -13.65 6.79
C LEU A 693 18.34 -12.32 7.55
N LEU A 694 18.65 -11.22 6.86
CA LEU A 694 18.46 -9.86 7.36
C LEU A 694 17.11 -9.33 6.90
N CYS A 695 16.31 -8.78 7.81
CA CYS A 695 14.97 -8.33 7.45
C CYS A 695 14.45 -7.17 8.29
N THR A 696 13.44 -6.48 7.76
CA THR A 696 12.58 -5.62 8.57
C THR A 696 11.34 -6.38 9.04
N ASP A 697 10.42 -5.72 9.74
CA ASP A 697 9.15 -6.29 10.21
C ASP A 697 8.22 -6.80 9.11
N VAL A 698 8.55 -6.53 7.85
CA VAL A 698 7.94 -7.15 6.68
C VAL A 698 8.10 -8.68 6.71
N ALA A 699 9.17 -9.20 7.29
CA ALA A 699 9.38 -10.65 7.43
C ALA A 699 8.88 -11.23 8.76
N ALA A 700 8.58 -10.38 9.74
CA ALA A 700 8.04 -10.82 11.05
C ALA A 700 6.56 -11.20 10.96
N ARG A 701 5.87 -10.85 9.86
CA ARG A 701 4.40 -10.88 9.77
C ARG A 701 3.97 -11.80 8.64
N GLY A 702 3.06 -12.74 8.90
CA GLY A 702 2.49 -13.64 7.89
C GLY A 702 3.41 -14.68 7.23
N LEU A 703 4.72 -14.65 7.48
CA LEU A 703 5.67 -15.62 6.92
C LEU A 703 5.86 -16.84 7.82
N ASP A 704 5.45 -18.02 7.37
CA ASP A 704 5.87 -19.26 8.02
C ASP A 704 7.25 -19.68 7.55
N ILE A 705 8.25 -19.26 8.33
CA ILE A 705 9.63 -19.67 8.15
C ILE A 705 9.85 -20.88 9.07
N PRO A 706 10.11 -22.07 8.53
CA PRO A 706 10.33 -23.27 9.33
C PRO A 706 11.65 -23.16 10.10
N TYR A 707 11.60 -23.60 11.37
CA TYR A 707 12.70 -23.83 12.32
C TYR A 707 13.90 -22.88 12.21
N VAL A 708 13.78 -21.68 12.78
CA VAL A 708 14.89 -20.74 12.93
C VAL A 708 15.56 -20.95 14.28
N ASP A 709 16.87 -21.17 14.34
CA ASP A 709 17.60 -21.38 15.61
C ASP A 709 17.66 -20.08 16.45
N TRP A 710 17.92 -18.95 15.79
CA TRP A 710 18.15 -17.66 16.44
C TRP A 710 17.39 -16.51 15.81
N ILE A 711 16.68 -15.74 16.64
CA ILE A 711 16.12 -14.44 16.29
C ILE A 711 16.95 -13.35 16.95
N ILE A 712 17.62 -12.54 16.16
CA ILE A 712 18.39 -11.39 16.62
C ILE A 712 17.59 -10.13 16.32
N GLN A 713 17.23 -9.39 17.36
CA GLN A 713 16.62 -8.08 17.23
C GLN A 713 17.74 -7.05 17.35
N TYR A 714 18.37 -6.75 16.22
CA TYR A 714 19.51 -5.84 16.17
C TYR A 714 19.08 -4.42 16.54
N ASP A 715 17.92 -4.00 16.05
CA ASP A 715 17.22 -2.79 16.48
C ASP A 715 15.96 -3.18 17.28
N PRO A 716 15.64 -2.51 18.39
CA PRO A 716 14.41 -2.76 19.14
C PRO A 716 13.16 -2.49 18.29
N PRO A 717 12.07 -3.24 18.51
CA PRO A 717 10.80 -3.00 17.85
C PRO A 717 10.10 -1.75 18.40
N ASP A 718 9.13 -1.22 17.65
CA ASP A 718 8.43 0.01 18.04
C ASP A 718 7.55 -0.18 19.29
N ASP A 719 7.03 -1.41 19.46
CA ASP A 719 6.21 -1.79 20.60
C ASP A 719 6.42 -3.26 21.05
N PRO A 720 5.96 -3.63 22.26
CA PRO A 720 6.07 -5.01 22.77
C PRO A 720 5.31 -6.07 21.96
N LYS A 721 4.24 -5.72 21.23
CA LYS A 721 3.50 -6.69 20.42
C LYS A 721 4.34 -7.10 19.22
N GLU A 722 5.02 -6.16 18.59
CA GLU A 722 5.94 -6.43 17.49
C GLU A 722 7.12 -7.30 17.94
N TYR A 723 7.64 -7.09 19.16
CA TYR A 723 8.61 -8.01 19.77
C TYR A 723 8.09 -9.45 19.77
N ILE A 724 6.87 -9.68 20.27
CA ILE A 724 6.24 -11.01 20.36
C ILE A 724 6.09 -11.61 18.94
N GLN A 725 5.71 -10.80 17.95
CA GLN A 725 5.57 -11.26 16.56
C GLN A 725 6.91 -11.68 15.93
N ARG A 726 8.00 -10.94 16.21
CA ARG A 726 9.37 -11.24 15.74
C ARG A 726 9.88 -12.55 16.33
N VAL A 727 9.81 -12.71 17.65
CA VAL A 727 10.29 -13.94 18.31
C VAL A 727 9.39 -15.13 18.02
N GLY A 728 8.11 -14.88 17.73
CA GLY A 728 7.18 -15.90 17.23
C GLY A 728 7.53 -16.49 15.87
N ARG A 729 8.66 -16.11 15.23
CA ARG A 729 9.22 -16.79 14.03
C ARG A 729 10.12 -17.98 14.38
N THR A 730 10.55 -18.12 15.63
CA THR A 730 11.24 -19.31 16.14
C THR A 730 10.33 -20.11 17.06
N ALA A 731 10.80 -21.25 17.58
CA ALA A 731 10.09 -22.10 18.53
C ALA A 731 8.67 -22.50 18.06
N ARG A 732 8.50 -22.74 16.76
CA ARG A 732 7.22 -23.17 16.14
C ARG A 732 7.14 -24.70 16.06
N GLY A 733 5.94 -25.23 16.30
CA GLY A 733 5.66 -26.67 16.26
C GLY A 733 6.30 -27.45 17.42
N ASP A 734 6.08 -28.76 17.45
CA ASP A 734 6.30 -29.62 18.63
C ASP A 734 7.76 -29.86 18.99
N LYS A 735 8.66 -29.57 18.04
CA LYS A 735 10.11 -29.75 18.19
C LYS A 735 10.88 -28.43 18.25
N GLY A 736 10.18 -27.29 18.18
CA GLY A 736 10.80 -25.98 18.07
C GLY A 736 11.38 -25.49 19.40
N ALA A 737 12.67 -25.74 19.63
CA ALA A 737 13.47 -24.92 20.56
C ALA A 737 14.03 -23.73 19.78
N GLY A 738 14.00 -22.55 20.40
CA GLY A 738 14.39 -21.31 19.75
C GLY A 738 15.07 -20.38 20.72
N LYS A 739 15.98 -19.53 20.22
CA LYS A 739 16.62 -18.50 21.03
C LYS A 739 16.36 -17.12 20.43
N ALA A 740 16.07 -16.15 21.27
CA ALA A 740 15.89 -14.76 20.87
C ALA A 740 16.82 -13.85 21.67
N LEU A 741 17.54 -12.97 20.97
CA LEU A 741 18.46 -12.00 21.57
C LEU A 741 18.11 -10.58 21.12
N LEU A 742 17.84 -9.71 22.08
CA LEU A 742 17.57 -8.28 21.86
C LEU A 742 18.81 -7.45 22.16
N PHE A 743 19.23 -6.61 21.20
CA PHE A 743 20.35 -5.70 21.38
C PHE A 743 19.81 -4.37 21.90
N LEU A 744 20.36 -3.90 23.01
CA LEU A 744 20.04 -2.61 23.60
C LEU A 744 21.30 -1.78 23.80
N ILE A 745 21.25 -0.48 23.50
CA ILE A 745 22.22 0.48 24.07
C ILE A 745 21.79 0.85 25.50
N PRO A 746 22.69 1.40 26.34
CA PRO A 746 22.37 1.74 27.73
C PRO A 746 21.12 2.63 27.88
N GLU A 747 20.88 3.55 26.95
CA GLU A 747 19.75 4.47 26.93
C GLU A 747 18.42 3.77 26.63
N GLU A 748 18.45 2.63 25.92
CA GLU A 748 17.27 1.85 25.52
C GLU A 748 16.75 0.91 26.63
N LEU A 749 17.46 0.78 27.76
CA LEU A 749 17.12 -0.14 28.87
C LEU A 749 15.71 0.07 29.44
N GLY A 750 15.16 1.28 29.33
CA GLY A 750 13.78 1.57 29.72
C GLY A 750 12.75 0.69 29.00
N PHE A 751 13.05 0.21 27.80
CA PHE A 751 12.16 -0.65 27.01
C PHE A 751 11.84 -1.98 27.69
N LEU A 752 12.76 -2.50 28.52
CA LEU A 752 12.55 -3.74 29.28
C LEU A 752 11.35 -3.66 30.23
N LYS A 753 11.01 -2.45 30.72
CA LYS A 753 9.82 -2.24 31.56
C LYS A 753 8.53 -2.50 30.80
N TYR A 754 8.48 -2.08 29.53
CA TYR A 754 7.33 -2.29 28.64
C TYR A 754 7.17 -3.76 28.25
N LEU A 755 8.29 -4.46 27.99
CA LEU A 755 8.28 -5.90 27.75
C LEU A 755 7.79 -6.68 28.98
N ARG A 756 8.25 -6.30 30.18
CA ARG A 756 7.78 -6.91 31.44
C ARG A 756 6.28 -6.68 31.66
N ALA A 757 5.78 -5.48 31.37
CA ALA A 757 4.35 -5.18 31.43
C ALA A 757 3.53 -6.01 30.43
N ALA A 758 4.11 -6.34 29.28
CA ALA A 758 3.55 -7.24 28.28
C ALA A 758 3.74 -8.74 28.62
N LYS A 759 4.15 -9.08 29.85
CA LYS A 759 4.42 -10.45 30.33
C LYS A 759 5.51 -11.17 29.51
N VAL A 760 6.52 -10.43 29.08
CA VAL A 760 7.74 -10.96 28.46
C VAL A 760 8.88 -10.85 29.48
N THR A 761 9.43 -12.00 29.88
CA THR A 761 10.60 -12.09 30.76
C THR A 761 11.84 -12.37 29.91
N MET A 762 12.95 -11.70 30.21
CA MET A 762 14.20 -11.81 29.46
C MET A 762 15.39 -11.88 30.41
N ASN A 763 16.36 -12.73 30.08
CA ASN A 763 17.60 -12.86 30.83
C ASN A 763 18.69 -11.95 30.22
N GLU A 764 19.54 -11.37 31.06
CA GLU A 764 20.69 -10.59 30.57
C GLU A 764 21.82 -11.52 30.13
N PHE A 765 22.29 -11.34 28.90
CA PHE A 765 23.46 -12.01 28.36
C PHE A 765 24.65 -11.05 28.33
N VAL A 766 25.67 -11.36 29.13
CA VAL A 766 26.93 -10.62 29.12
C VAL A 766 27.85 -11.24 28.08
N PHE A 767 28.16 -10.49 27.02
CA PHE A 767 29.15 -10.91 26.03
C PHE A 767 30.56 -10.51 26.49
N PRO A 768 31.50 -11.45 26.64
CA PRO A 768 32.86 -11.11 27.05
C PRO A 768 33.52 -10.22 25.99
N GLU A 769 34.00 -9.03 26.37
CA GLU A 769 34.63 -8.09 25.42
C GLU A 769 35.83 -8.73 24.69
N LYS A 770 36.57 -9.60 25.38
CA LYS A 770 37.70 -10.38 24.82
C LYS A 770 37.30 -11.27 23.64
N LYS A 771 36.01 -11.60 23.52
CA LYS A 771 35.47 -12.48 22.48
C LYS A 771 34.92 -11.71 21.28
N VAL A 772 34.83 -10.37 21.35
CA VAL A 772 34.36 -9.50 20.25
C VAL A 772 35.48 -9.30 19.25
N ALA A 773 35.19 -9.51 17.96
CA ALA A 773 36.19 -9.35 16.91
C ALA A 773 36.64 -7.89 16.79
N ASN A 774 37.95 -7.66 16.87
CA ASN A 774 38.54 -6.33 16.69
C ASN A 774 38.72 -6.00 15.20
N VAL A 775 37.61 -5.77 14.49
CA VAL A 775 37.58 -5.49 13.04
C VAL A 775 37.18 -4.05 12.70
N GLN A 776 37.09 -3.17 13.70
CA GLN A 776 36.60 -1.80 13.54
C GLN A 776 37.43 -1.00 12.52
N SER A 777 38.76 -1.04 12.62
CA SER A 777 39.65 -0.32 11.70
C SER A 777 39.57 -0.84 10.26
N GLN A 778 39.35 -2.15 10.09
CA GLN A 778 39.16 -2.76 8.79
C GLN A 778 37.83 -2.35 8.17
N LEU A 779 36.77 -2.32 8.98
CA LEU A 779 35.43 -1.87 8.57
C LEU A 779 35.46 -0.40 8.13
N GLU A 780 36.06 0.48 8.93
CA GLU A 780 36.18 1.91 8.60
C GLU A 780 36.99 2.14 7.31
N LYS A 781 38.07 1.38 7.13
CA LYS A 781 38.87 1.41 5.90
C LYS A 781 38.10 0.89 4.69
N LEU A 782 37.28 -0.16 4.86
CA LEU A 782 36.46 -0.73 3.80
C LEU A 782 35.37 0.24 3.36
N VAL A 783 34.61 0.79 4.32
CA VAL A 783 33.53 1.75 4.09
C VAL A 783 34.06 3.08 3.54
N SER A 784 35.24 3.53 3.94
CA SER A 784 35.84 4.75 3.39
C SER A 784 36.36 4.59 1.96
N LYS A 785 36.95 3.43 1.62
CA LYS A 785 37.51 3.17 0.29
C LYS A 785 36.46 2.81 -0.76
N ASN A 786 35.45 2.03 -0.39
CA ASN A 786 34.43 1.57 -1.34
C ASN A 786 33.32 2.62 -1.46
N TYR A 787 33.25 3.29 -2.61
CA TYR A 787 32.25 4.34 -2.87
C TYR A 787 30.79 3.85 -2.70
N PHE A 788 30.47 2.66 -3.24
CA PHE A 788 29.10 2.13 -3.18
C PHE A 788 28.71 1.77 -1.75
N LEU A 789 29.61 1.12 -1.02
CA LEU A 789 29.40 0.76 0.37
C LEU A 789 29.33 2.02 1.26
N ASN A 790 30.16 3.03 1.02
CA ASN A 790 30.10 4.33 1.72
C ASN A 790 28.74 5.01 1.55
N LYS A 791 28.23 5.02 0.32
CA LYS A 791 26.93 5.61 0.00
C LYS A 791 25.80 4.85 0.69
N SER A 792 25.83 3.52 0.62
CA SER A 792 24.88 2.64 1.31
C SER A 792 24.92 2.84 2.82
N ALA A 793 26.12 2.96 3.41
CA ALA A 793 26.33 3.26 4.83
C ALA A 793 25.71 4.60 5.24
N LYS A 794 25.86 5.66 4.41
CA LYS A 794 25.23 6.97 4.67
C LYS A 794 23.71 6.89 4.63
N GLU A 795 23.16 6.18 3.65
CA GLU A 795 21.72 5.96 3.51
C GLU A 795 21.14 5.11 4.65
N GLY A 796 21.88 4.09 5.10
CA GLY A 796 21.57 3.25 6.25
C GLY A 796 21.60 4.02 7.56
N TYR A 797 22.69 4.76 7.82
CA TYR A 797 22.84 5.61 9.02
C TYR A 797 21.72 6.64 9.12
N ARG A 798 21.44 7.37 8.03
CA ARG A 798 20.33 8.33 8.00
C ARG A 798 18.98 7.67 8.27
N ALA A 799 18.73 6.50 7.67
CA ALA A 799 17.47 5.80 7.85
C ALA A 799 17.30 5.25 9.27
N TYR A 800 18.37 4.77 9.90
CA TYR A 800 18.38 4.38 11.32
C TYR A 800 18.01 5.56 12.22
N LEU A 801 18.66 6.71 12.06
CA LEU A 801 18.33 7.91 12.86
C LEU A 801 16.89 8.38 12.65
N MET A 802 16.37 8.31 11.42
CA MET A 802 14.99 8.68 11.13
C MET A 802 14.00 7.69 11.75
N ALA A 803 14.29 6.39 11.69
CA ALA A 803 13.49 5.36 12.32
C ALA A 803 13.45 5.54 13.85
N TYR A 804 14.62 5.79 14.46
CA TYR A 804 14.75 6.09 15.88
C TYR A 804 13.96 7.35 16.28
N ALA A 805 14.05 8.42 15.48
CA ALA A 805 13.30 9.66 15.71
C ALA A 805 11.77 9.49 15.55
N SER A 806 11.32 8.51 14.75
CA SER A 806 9.91 8.20 14.53
C SER A 806 9.33 7.21 15.54
N HIS A 807 10.14 6.65 16.44
CA HIS A 807 9.71 5.64 17.40
C HIS A 807 8.58 6.17 18.31
N GLY A 808 7.59 5.33 18.60
CA GLY A 808 6.45 5.65 19.45
C GLY A 808 6.84 5.96 20.91
N LEU A 809 7.85 5.28 21.45
CA LEU A 809 8.32 5.45 22.84
C LEU A 809 9.43 6.51 22.94
N LYS A 810 9.11 7.76 22.55
CA LYS A 810 10.07 8.88 22.46
C LYS A 810 10.86 9.22 23.73
N HIS A 811 10.34 8.84 24.90
CA HIS A 811 11.01 9.09 26.19
C HIS A 811 12.14 8.09 26.47
N ILE A 812 12.16 6.94 25.79
CA ILE A 812 13.26 5.97 25.80
C ILE A 812 14.10 6.17 24.55
N PHE A 813 13.45 6.15 23.39
CA PHE A 813 14.09 6.26 22.09
C PHE A 813 14.16 7.73 21.66
N ASP A 814 14.89 8.53 22.43
CA ASP A 814 15.13 9.93 22.11
C ASP A 814 16.37 10.09 21.22
N VAL A 815 16.16 10.47 19.96
CA VAL A 815 17.24 10.72 18.99
C VAL A 815 18.19 11.82 19.46
N HIS A 816 17.74 12.73 20.32
CA HIS A 816 18.55 13.82 20.87
C HIS A 816 19.53 13.35 21.95
N ASN A 817 19.27 12.21 22.57
CA ASN A 817 20.14 11.63 23.59
C ASN A 817 21.15 10.62 23.00
N LEU A 818 21.05 10.32 21.69
CA LEU A 818 21.98 9.42 21.03
C LEU A 818 23.36 10.08 20.84
N ASP A 819 24.41 9.35 21.20
CA ASP A 819 25.77 9.68 20.76
C ASP A 819 25.89 9.37 19.25
N LEU A 820 25.76 10.42 18.44
CA LEU A 820 25.86 10.35 16.98
C LEU A 820 27.26 9.91 16.51
N LEU A 821 28.32 10.24 17.25
CA LEU A 821 29.67 9.82 16.90
C LEU A 821 29.81 8.31 17.13
N ALA A 822 29.43 7.81 18.31
CA ALA A 822 29.43 6.39 18.61
C ALA A 822 28.54 5.60 17.65
N THR A 823 27.34 6.09 17.38
CA THR A 823 26.40 5.47 16.42
C THR A 823 27.00 5.43 15.02
N SER A 824 27.68 6.48 14.57
CA SER A 824 28.31 6.51 13.24
C SER A 824 29.42 5.48 13.07
N LYS A 825 30.14 5.14 14.16
CA LYS A 825 31.18 4.09 14.15
C LYS A 825 30.60 2.70 13.85
N ALA A 826 29.38 2.40 14.30
CA ALA A 826 28.70 1.14 13.96
C ALA A 826 28.38 1.02 12.46
N PHE A 827 28.28 2.14 11.75
CA PHE A 827 28.14 2.19 10.28
C PHE A 827 29.50 2.33 9.56
N GLY A 828 30.62 2.14 10.27
CA GLY A 828 31.97 2.20 9.70
C GLY A 828 32.45 3.61 9.37
N PHE A 829 31.89 4.65 9.99
CA PHE A 829 32.38 6.02 9.85
C PHE A 829 33.34 6.41 10.97
N THR A 830 34.45 7.05 10.59
CA THR A 830 35.34 7.76 11.52
C THR A 830 34.80 9.13 11.91
N VAL A 831 34.04 9.76 11.00
CA VAL A 831 33.41 11.07 11.18
C VAL A 831 31.92 10.96 10.82
N PRO A 832 31.00 11.40 11.70
CA PRO A 832 29.57 11.25 11.49
C PRO A 832 29.11 12.03 10.25
N PRO A 833 28.39 11.40 9.32
CA PRO A 833 27.79 12.09 8.19
C PRO A 833 26.79 13.15 8.65
N ARG A 834 26.72 14.30 7.96
CA ARG A 834 25.71 15.32 8.23
C ARG A 834 24.30 14.80 7.94
N VAL A 835 23.43 14.86 8.94
CA VAL A 835 22.02 14.49 8.81
C VAL A 835 21.15 15.65 9.29
N ASN A 836 20.27 16.15 8.42
CA ASN A 836 19.28 17.15 8.79
C ASN A 836 18.13 16.43 9.51
N LEU A 837 18.24 16.32 10.83
CA LEU A 837 17.09 16.04 11.69
C LEU A 837 16.31 17.36 11.81
N ASN A 838 14.98 17.35 11.65
CA ASN A 838 14.16 18.53 11.91
C ASN A 838 14.18 18.82 13.43
N LEU A 839 15.24 19.50 13.87
CA LEU A 839 15.50 19.90 15.24
C LEU A 839 14.49 21.00 15.62
N LYS A 840 13.40 20.65 16.31
CA LYS A 840 12.73 21.66 17.15
C LYS A 840 13.68 21.92 18.32
N ALA A 841 14.42 23.02 18.26
CA ALA A 841 15.22 23.49 19.39
C ALA A 841 14.31 23.65 20.61
N ARG A 842 14.48 22.80 21.63
CA ARG A 842 14.04 23.13 22.98
C ARG A 842 15.17 23.92 23.62
N GLY A 843 14.99 25.23 23.69
CA GLY A 843 15.84 26.14 24.43
C GLY A 843 14.97 27.24 25.01
N GLU A 844 14.26 26.95 26.11
CA GLU A 844 13.96 28.01 27.06
C GLU A 844 15.23 28.25 27.89
N PRO A 845 15.72 29.49 28.00
CA PRO A 845 16.81 29.79 28.90
C PRO A 845 16.31 29.65 30.34
N VAL A 846 16.90 28.71 31.08
CA VAL A 846 16.75 28.57 32.52
C VAL A 846 17.14 29.90 33.16
N ARG A 847 16.14 30.66 33.65
CA ARG A 847 16.36 31.80 34.55
C ARG A 847 17.04 31.29 35.81
N ARG A 848 18.35 31.55 35.92
CA ARG A 848 19.09 31.41 37.18
C ARG A 848 18.47 32.37 38.19
N ARG A 849 17.82 31.80 39.20
CA ARG A 849 17.39 32.47 40.42
C ARG A 849 18.63 32.70 41.28
N GLY A 850 19.29 33.83 41.09
CA GLY A 850 20.37 34.31 41.94
C GLY A 850 19.78 35.12 43.09
N GLY A 851 19.70 34.50 44.27
CA GLY A 851 19.64 35.22 45.53
C GLY A 851 21.06 35.51 46.00
N GLY A 852 21.32 36.75 46.41
CA GLY A 852 22.61 37.19 46.95
C GLY A 852 22.64 38.71 46.95
N GLY A 853 22.27 39.31 48.08
CA GLY A 853 22.25 40.75 48.27
C GLY A 853 23.61 41.35 48.63
N GLY A 854 23.59 42.68 48.75
CA GLY A 854 24.51 43.48 49.55
C GLY A 854 25.62 44.17 48.78
N GLY A 855 25.64 45.51 48.86
CA GLY A 855 26.89 46.28 48.74
C GLY A 855 26.88 47.44 47.74
N ASP A 856 26.17 48.50 48.09
CA ASP A 856 26.56 49.91 48.07
C ASP A 856 27.25 50.65 46.89
N GLU A 857 26.81 51.91 46.82
CA GLU A 857 27.51 53.15 46.45
C GLU A 857 27.40 53.72 45.02
N SER A 858 26.44 54.66 44.94
CA SER A 858 26.61 56.10 44.63
C SER A 858 27.06 56.55 43.24
N GLY A 859 26.28 57.47 42.64
CA GLY A 859 26.69 58.25 41.47
C GLY A 859 25.54 58.91 40.73
N ASP A 860 25.20 60.11 41.19
CA ASP A 860 24.17 61.04 40.73
C ASP A 860 24.37 61.63 39.31
N GLY A 861 23.26 62.11 38.71
CA GLY A 861 23.24 63.29 37.84
C GLY A 861 23.07 63.10 36.32
N GLY A 862 21.89 63.50 35.80
CA GLY A 862 21.70 63.93 34.40
C GLY A 862 20.40 63.53 33.75
#